data_AF-A0A819RS61-F1
#
_entry.id   AF-A0A819RS61-F1
#
_cell.length_a   1.000
_cell.length_b   1.000
_cell.length_c   1.000
_cell.angle_alpha   90.00
_cell.angle_beta   90.00
_cell.angle_gamma   90.00
#
_symmetry.space_group_name_H-M   'P 1'
#
loop_
_entity.id
_entity.type
_entity.pdbx_description
1 polymer ?
#
loop_
_entity_poly.entity_id
_entity_poly.type
_entity_poly.pdbx_seq_one_letter_code
_entity_poly.pdbx_strand_id
1 'polypeptide(L)'
;MKYHSQNRTIPISLFFYFHHDLPWIDEISSISDESPDLITIRGQTNELDGFTIKIKLNTQTNQIITRTLTDIFQLDKIHENLLTKLTTNSYEQPYILLIDQSFKDFEHNTFFIQLTLKQPLVNEIFSFDIIYQSDSSNNERQQDLTGYYFNEEINRLQKQFDERFENIFQLKTKQNMDIKKIHFAKSILSNLIGGISYFTGKSLVAKPNQKIADEYWTTSLYTAVPSRSFFPRGFLWDEGFHNLLIARWNKNITMEILSHWFDMLNDNGWIPREVILGDEARARVPNEFIVQYTNNANPPTFFLTIEYLLKTNSNNHLFNLSFIQRLEKWYQWYNHTQYGSQPLTYRWRGRNSSSIYELNPKTLTSGLDDYPRASHPTDLERHLDLRCWMTLASTIIGKLYTIINNNEQTNKYLNYAQLLLNNEQLDQLHWSEQYGMYADYGLHTDYVQLQRVPIGKPNPQQSQQPQPTHLIRQVIRQSDLNLKYVKHFGYVSLFPLMIRILNPQSSKLEKILNDLQNPNLLWTQYGLRSLAQTSSLYGIRNTEHDPPYWRGAIWINMNYMILSALQHYAKTPGPYSDKARQIYGQLRTNLITNMFRVYEKTGHIWEQYDDKTGHGQGSHPFTGWSSLIVLIMSELYDE
;
A
#
# COMPACT_ATOMS: atom_id res chain seq x y z
N MET A 1 -28.97 13.92 42.25
CA MET A 1 -29.66 12.80 41.59
C MET A 1 -28.63 11.74 41.23
N LYS A 2 -28.59 10.63 41.97
CA LYS A 2 -27.76 9.47 41.64
C LYS A 2 -28.42 8.77 40.45
N TYR A 3 -27.77 8.75 39.30
CA TYR A 3 -28.15 7.85 38.21
C TYR A 3 -27.95 6.42 38.71
N HIS A 4 -29.04 5.71 38.97
CA HIS A 4 -29.01 4.25 39.00
C HIS A 4 -28.61 3.80 37.60
N SER A 5 -27.36 3.36 37.42
CA SER A 5 -26.96 2.57 36.26
C SER A 5 -27.66 1.20 36.38
N GLN A 6 -28.92 1.14 35.96
CA GLN A 6 -29.50 -0.14 35.56
C GLN A 6 -28.57 -0.69 34.48
N ASN A 7 -28.08 -1.92 34.66
CA ASN A 7 -27.38 -2.69 33.64
C ASN A 7 -28.32 -2.87 32.44
N ARG A 8 -28.44 -1.85 31.58
CA ARG A 8 -29.14 -1.96 30.32
C ARG A 8 -28.22 -2.68 29.37
N THR A 9 -28.44 -3.98 29.23
CA THR A 9 -27.85 -4.80 28.17
C THR A 9 -28.38 -4.28 26.84
N ILE A 10 -27.50 -3.76 25.98
CA ILE A 10 -27.87 -3.27 24.65
C ILE A 10 -28.03 -4.49 23.73
N PRO A 11 -29.13 -4.60 22.95
CA PRO A 11 -29.26 -5.67 21.98
C PRO A 11 -28.13 -5.63 20.94
N ILE A 12 -27.59 -6.79 20.56
CA ILE A 12 -26.55 -6.90 19.54
C ILE A 12 -27.15 -7.65 18.35
N SER A 13 -27.13 -7.04 17.17
CA SER A 13 -27.52 -7.69 15.92
C SER A 13 -26.29 -7.95 15.06
N LEU A 14 -26.05 -9.22 14.75
CA LEU A 14 -25.02 -9.68 13.83
C LEU A 14 -25.69 -10.03 12.50
N PHE A 15 -25.11 -9.56 11.40
CA PHE A 15 -25.59 -9.83 10.05
C PHE A 15 -24.54 -10.65 9.29
N PHE A 16 -25.00 -11.70 8.64
CA PHE A 16 -24.20 -12.56 7.78
C PHE A 16 -24.86 -12.58 6.41
N TYR A 17 -24.05 -12.68 5.37
CA TYR A 17 -24.57 -12.85 4.03
C TYR A 17 -23.76 -13.89 3.27
N PHE A 18 -24.45 -14.53 2.33
CA PHE A 18 -23.86 -15.39 1.31
C PHE A 18 -24.36 -14.88 -0.02
N HIS A 19 -23.44 -14.68 -0.96
CA HIS A 19 -23.72 -14.12 -2.27
C HIS A 19 -23.14 -15.03 -3.34
N HIS A 20 -23.88 -15.18 -4.43
CA HIS A 20 -23.42 -15.80 -5.65
C HIS A 20 -23.63 -14.86 -6.83
N ASP A 21 -22.71 -14.87 -7.79
CA ASP A 21 -22.74 -13.94 -8.92
C ASP A 21 -23.97 -14.17 -9.83
N LEU A 22 -24.49 -15.40 -9.84
CA LEU A 22 -25.72 -15.79 -10.52
C LEU A 22 -26.79 -16.20 -9.49
N PRO A 23 -28.10 -16.05 -9.82
CA PRO A 23 -29.17 -16.62 -9.02
C PRO A 23 -28.91 -18.09 -8.69
N TRP A 24 -29.20 -18.51 -7.44
CA TRP A 24 -28.93 -19.86 -6.92
C TRP A 24 -29.81 -20.97 -7.54
N ILE A 25 -30.42 -20.72 -8.71
CA ILE A 25 -31.48 -21.53 -9.35
C ILE A 25 -31.09 -23.00 -9.50
N ASP A 26 -29.79 -23.30 -9.75
CA ASP A 26 -29.25 -24.66 -9.85
C ASP A 26 -28.15 -24.96 -8.81
N GLU A 27 -27.87 -24.03 -7.89
CA GLU A 27 -26.68 -24.06 -7.04
C GLU A 27 -26.94 -24.18 -5.54
N ILE A 28 -28.13 -23.87 -5.02
CA ILE A 28 -28.52 -24.23 -3.65
C ILE A 28 -29.52 -25.38 -3.71
N SER A 29 -29.17 -26.51 -3.11
CA SER A 29 -30.01 -27.71 -3.08
C SER A 29 -30.99 -27.74 -1.91
N SER A 30 -30.64 -27.12 -0.77
CA SER A 30 -31.55 -26.97 0.36
C SER A 30 -31.10 -25.91 1.36
N ILE A 31 -32.06 -25.29 2.05
CA ILE A 31 -31.84 -24.62 3.33
C ILE A 31 -32.78 -25.27 4.35
N SER A 32 -32.22 -25.83 5.42
CA SER A 32 -33.00 -26.56 6.44
C SER A 32 -32.75 -26.04 7.85
N ASP A 33 -33.84 -25.86 8.59
CA ASP A 33 -33.85 -25.69 10.03
C ASP A 33 -33.95 -27.07 10.68
N GLU A 34 -32.83 -27.76 10.78
CA GLU A 34 -32.79 -29.06 11.46
C GLU A 34 -33.10 -28.90 12.95
N SER A 35 -32.78 -27.72 13.52
CA SER A 35 -33.14 -27.33 14.89
C SER A 35 -33.18 -25.80 15.03
N PRO A 36 -33.76 -25.25 16.13
CA PRO A 36 -33.74 -23.80 16.39
C PRO A 36 -32.34 -23.19 16.46
N ASP A 37 -31.33 -24.01 16.70
CA ASP A 37 -29.94 -23.61 16.93
C ASP A 37 -28.99 -23.95 15.75
N LEU A 38 -29.54 -24.49 14.64
CA LEU A 38 -28.76 -24.93 13.47
C LEU A 38 -29.44 -24.59 12.16
N ILE A 39 -28.78 -23.76 11.34
CA ILE A 39 -29.14 -23.52 9.95
C ILE A 39 -28.15 -24.26 9.05
N THR A 40 -28.66 -25.08 8.14
CA THR A 40 -27.85 -25.76 7.12
C THR A 40 -28.19 -25.18 5.75
N ILE A 41 -27.18 -24.77 4.98
CA ILE A 41 -27.28 -24.37 3.58
C ILE A 41 -26.45 -25.36 2.77
N ARG A 42 -27.05 -26.05 1.82
CA ARG A 42 -26.34 -26.95 0.91
C ARG A 42 -26.31 -26.36 -0.48
N GLY A 43 -25.14 -26.30 -1.09
CA GLY A 43 -24.99 -25.82 -2.45
C GLY A 43 -23.99 -26.62 -3.27
N GLN A 44 -23.86 -26.24 -4.53
CA GLN A 44 -22.92 -26.77 -5.49
C GLN A 44 -22.56 -25.67 -6.49
N THR A 45 -21.27 -25.49 -6.75
CA THR A 45 -20.80 -24.64 -7.86
C THR A 45 -19.90 -25.46 -8.79
N ASN A 46 -19.65 -24.95 -9.99
CA ASN A 46 -18.71 -25.58 -10.92
C ASN A 46 -17.26 -25.59 -10.39
N GLU A 47 -16.89 -24.63 -9.52
CA GLU A 47 -15.52 -24.47 -9.03
C GLU A 47 -15.28 -25.15 -7.67
N LEU A 48 -16.28 -25.16 -6.79
CA LEU A 48 -16.17 -25.67 -5.40
C LEU A 48 -16.76 -27.07 -5.20
N ASP A 49 -17.35 -27.65 -6.25
CA ASP A 49 -18.21 -28.82 -6.19
C ASP A 49 -19.34 -28.64 -5.16
N GLY A 50 -19.91 -29.75 -4.67
CA GLY A 50 -20.89 -29.74 -3.59
C GLY A 50 -20.28 -29.23 -2.28
N PHE A 51 -21.02 -28.40 -1.55
CA PHE A 51 -20.63 -27.86 -0.26
C PHE A 51 -21.82 -27.71 0.69
N THR A 52 -21.50 -27.61 1.98
CA THR A 52 -22.46 -27.38 3.06
C THR A 52 -21.94 -26.27 3.97
N ILE A 53 -22.79 -25.29 4.26
CA ILE A 53 -22.56 -24.26 5.27
C ILE A 53 -23.49 -24.53 6.45
N LYS A 54 -22.95 -24.62 7.65
CA LYS A 54 -23.72 -24.78 8.90
C LYS A 54 -23.50 -23.58 9.79
N ILE A 55 -24.58 -23.03 10.35
CA ILE A 55 -24.52 -21.98 11.35
C ILE A 55 -25.05 -22.56 12.63
N LYS A 56 -24.16 -22.79 13.59
CA LYS A 56 -24.45 -23.48 14.83
C LYS A 56 -24.27 -22.55 16.01
N LEU A 57 -25.32 -22.40 16.81
CA LEU A 57 -25.28 -21.58 18.02
C LEU A 57 -24.69 -22.42 19.15
N ASN A 58 -23.60 -21.94 19.77
CA ASN A 58 -22.93 -22.68 20.86
C ASN A 58 -23.58 -22.39 22.22
N THR A 59 -24.32 -21.28 22.33
CA THR A 59 -24.96 -20.82 23.57
C THR A 59 -26.44 -20.57 23.36
N GLN A 60 -27.29 -21.21 24.18
CA GLN A 60 -28.73 -20.96 24.21
C GLN A 60 -29.03 -19.67 24.99
N THR A 61 -28.88 -18.53 24.31
CA THR A 61 -29.29 -17.22 24.85
C THR A 61 -30.65 -16.81 24.31
N ASN A 62 -31.34 -15.86 24.95
CA ASN A 62 -32.61 -15.30 24.47
C ASN A 62 -32.38 -14.49 23.17
N GLN A 63 -32.35 -15.19 22.04
CA GLN A 63 -32.00 -14.67 20.72
C GLN A 63 -33.18 -14.66 19.76
N ILE A 64 -33.07 -13.84 18.71
CA ILE A 64 -33.97 -13.85 17.54
C ILE A 64 -33.10 -14.13 16.33
N ILE A 65 -33.53 -15.05 15.48
CA ILE A 65 -32.93 -15.27 14.17
C ILE A 65 -33.96 -14.87 13.12
N THR A 66 -33.57 -14.01 12.19
CA THR A 66 -34.38 -13.60 11.04
C THR A 66 -33.55 -13.67 9.77
N ARG A 67 -34.21 -13.82 8.63
CA ARG A 67 -33.52 -14.16 7.38
C ARG A 67 -34.31 -13.67 6.17
N THR A 68 -33.61 -13.27 5.13
CA THR A 68 -34.24 -12.79 3.90
C THR A 68 -33.40 -13.18 2.69
N LEU A 69 -34.06 -13.32 1.55
CA LEU A 69 -33.45 -13.57 0.25
C LEU A 69 -33.68 -12.36 -0.65
N THR A 70 -32.70 -12.00 -1.47
CA THR A 70 -32.83 -10.90 -2.42
C THR A 70 -31.82 -11.01 -3.55
N ASP A 71 -32.12 -10.34 -4.66
CA ASP A 71 -31.16 -10.17 -5.75
C ASP A 71 -30.29 -8.93 -5.53
N ILE A 72 -29.00 -9.11 -5.70
CA ILE A 72 -27.98 -8.06 -5.68
C ILE A 72 -27.06 -8.30 -6.87
N PHE A 73 -27.10 -7.42 -7.87
CA PHE A 73 -26.22 -7.52 -9.04
C PHE A 73 -24.93 -6.69 -8.91
N GLN A 74 -24.84 -5.91 -7.83
CA GLN A 74 -23.73 -5.00 -7.53
C GLN A 74 -23.36 -5.14 -6.05
N LEU A 75 -22.28 -5.87 -5.78
CA LEU A 75 -21.81 -6.15 -4.41
C LEU A 75 -21.48 -4.87 -3.62
N ASP A 76 -21.07 -3.80 -4.29
CA ASP A 76 -20.81 -2.50 -3.65
C ASP A 76 -22.07 -1.87 -3.03
N LYS A 77 -23.26 -2.37 -3.38
CA LYS A 77 -24.57 -1.96 -2.85
C LYS A 77 -25.12 -2.90 -1.79
N ILE A 78 -24.35 -3.86 -1.30
CA ILE A 78 -24.87 -4.88 -0.38
C ILE A 78 -25.41 -4.28 0.92
N HIS A 79 -24.77 -3.24 1.44
CA HIS A 79 -25.19 -2.56 2.66
C HIS A 79 -26.50 -1.79 2.45
N GLU A 80 -26.62 -1.01 1.37
CA GLU A 80 -27.85 -0.31 1.04
C GLU A 80 -29.01 -1.29 0.82
N ASN A 81 -28.76 -2.41 0.12
CA ASN A 81 -29.76 -3.46 -0.07
C ASN A 81 -30.19 -4.07 1.26
N LEU A 82 -29.25 -4.39 2.16
CA LEU A 82 -29.56 -4.89 3.50
C LEU A 82 -30.49 -3.94 4.26
N LEU A 83 -30.22 -2.62 4.21
CA LEU A 83 -31.04 -1.62 4.90
C LEU A 83 -32.50 -1.60 4.40
N THR A 84 -32.74 -1.88 3.12
CA THR A 84 -34.12 -1.95 2.57
C THR A 84 -34.91 -3.16 3.08
N LYS A 85 -34.23 -4.16 3.65
CA LYS A 85 -34.83 -5.39 4.17
C LYS A 85 -35.07 -5.36 5.67
N LEU A 86 -34.81 -4.23 6.33
CA LEU A 86 -35.03 -4.06 7.76
C LEU A 86 -36.46 -3.59 8.04
N THR A 87 -37.05 -4.14 9.09
CA THR A 87 -38.37 -3.80 9.64
C THR A 87 -38.30 -3.68 11.16
N THR A 88 -39.34 -3.14 11.77
CA THR A 88 -39.48 -3.07 13.24
C THR A 88 -40.54 -4.05 13.70
N ASN A 89 -40.30 -4.78 14.78
CA ASN A 89 -41.35 -5.60 15.40
C ASN A 89 -42.29 -4.77 16.29
N SER A 90 -43.49 -5.31 16.56
CA SER A 90 -44.55 -4.67 17.36
C SER A 90 -44.57 -5.12 18.84
N TYR A 91 -43.45 -5.59 19.38
CA TYR A 91 -43.38 -5.99 20.80
C TYR A 91 -42.93 -4.83 21.71
N GLU A 92 -43.14 -4.97 23.02
CA GLU A 92 -42.90 -3.95 24.08
C GLU A 92 -41.48 -3.33 24.09
N GLN A 93 -40.55 -3.83 23.27
CA GLN A 93 -39.26 -3.24 22.90
C GLN A 93 -39.07 -3.40 21.37
N PRO A 94 -39.02 -2.31 20.56
CA PRO A 94 -38.88 -2.44 19.12
C PRO A 94 -37.44 -2.84 18.75
N TYR A 95 -37.27 -4.03 18.19
CA TYR A 95 -36.01 -4.45 17.56
C TYR A 95 -36.08 -4.18 16.06
N ILE A 96 -34.95 -3.76 15.48
CA ILE A 96 -34.76 -3.70 14.04
C ILE A 96 -34.38 -5.12 13.59
N LEU A 97 -35.22 -5.73 12.75
CA LEU A 97 -35.09 -7.12 12.30
C LEU A 97 -35.16 -7.20 10.77
N LEU A 98 -34.65 -8.27 10.17
CA LEU A 98 -34.88 -8.59 8.76
C LEU A 98 -36.36 -8.95 8.55
N ILE A 99 -36.90 -8.60 7.38
CA ILE A 99 -38.18 -9.10 6.91
C ILE A 99 -38.03 -10.61 6.70
N ASP A 100 -38.59 -11.39 7.63
CA ASP A 100 -38.45 -12.85 7.62
C ASP A 100 -39.24 -13.48 6.46
N GLN A 101 -38.54 -14.17 5.56
CA GLN A 101 -39.13 -14.80 4.37
C GLN A 101 -38.94 -16.32 4.40
N SER A 102 -39.96 -17.08 3.97
CA SER A 102 -39.88 -18.54 3.90
C SER A 102 -39.08 -18.99 2.67
N PHE A 103 -38.24 -20.02 2.84
CA PHE A 103 -37.31 -20.59 1.85
C PHE A 103 -37.94 -21.36 0.68
N LYS A 104 -39.12 -20.96 0.18
CA LYS A 104 -39.76 -21.65 -0.95
C LYS A 104 -39.33 -21.10 -2.32
N ASP A 105 -38.69 -19.92 -2.33
CA ASP A 105 -38.31 -19.20 -3.55
C ASP A 105 -36.77 -19.17 -3.68
N PHE A 106 -36.20 -20.13 -4.41
CA PHE A 106 -34.74 -20.29 -4.63
C PHE A 106 -34.18 -19.42 -5.77
N GLU A 107 -34.95 -18.43 -6.25
CA GLU A 107 -34.58 -17.63 -7.44
C GLU A 107 -33.69 -16.41 -7.13
N HIS A 108 -33.20 -16.28 -5.91
CA HIS A 108 -32.36 -15.14 -5.51
C HIS A 108 -30.88 -15.46 -5.59
N ASN A 109 -30.01 -14.44 -5.62
CA ASN A 109 -28.55 -14.63 -5.60
C ASN A 109 -27.86 -14.24 -4.28
N THR A 110 -28.61 -13.66 -3.32
CA THR A 110 -28.07 -13.26 -2.01
C THR A 110 -28.97 -13.72 -0.87
N PHE A 111 -28.34 -14.28 0.15
CA PHE A 111 -28.99 -14.71 1.39
C PHE A 111 -28.46 -13.92 2.58
N PHE A 112 -29.34 -13.27 3.34
CA PHE A 112 -29.00 -12.58 4.58
C PHE A 112 -29.56 -13.30 5.80
N ILE A 113 -28.76 -13.32 6.87
CA ILE A 113 -29.13 -13.86 8.17
C ILE A 113 -28.81 -12.80 9.21
N GLN A 114 -29.76 -12.53 10.08
CA GLN A 114 -29.58 -11.68 11.24
C GLN A 114 -29.80 -12.50 12.51
N LEU A 115 -28.86 -12.35 13.43
CA LEU A 115 -28.88 -12.91 14.76
C LEU A 115 -28.89 -11.78 15.78
N THR A 116 -30.01 -11.64 16.50
CA THR A 116 -30.21 -10.57 17.48
C THR A 116 -30.24 -11.11 18.91
N LEU A 117 -29.31 -10.66 19.73
CA LEU A 117 -29.21 -10.96 21.16
C LEU A 117 -30.01 -9.92 21.93
N LYS A 118 -31.09 -10.30 22.62
CA LYS A 118 -31.99 -9.34 23.28
C LYS A 118 -31.38 -8.71 24.53
N GLN A 119 -30.65 -9.49 25.31
CA GLN A 119 -30.11 -9.08 26.62
C GLN A 119 -28.80 -9.83 26.93
N PRO A 120 -27.68 -9.51 26.26
CA PRO A 120 -26.41 -10.16 26.57
C PRO A 120 -26.02 -9.87 28.03
N LEU A 121 -25.91 -10.90 28.87
CA LEU A 121 -25.42 -10.74 30.24
C LEU A 121 -23.95 -10.31 30.21
N VAL A 122 -23.54 -9.40 31.11
CA VAL A 122 -22.21 -8.75 31.10
C VAL A 122 -21.04 -9.76 31.13
N ASN A 123 -21.27 -10.97 31.64
CA ASN A 123 -20.26 -12.03 31.76
C ASN A 123 -20.57 -13.28 30.92
N GLU A 124 -21.59 -13.26 30.06
CA GLU A 124 -21.86 -14.38 29.16
C GLU A 124 -21.11 -14.18 27.83
N ILE A 125 -20.34 -15.20 27.45
CA ILE A 125 -19.70 -15.26 26.15
C ILE A 125 -20.72 -15.85 25.18
N PHE A 126 -21.34 -15.01 24.39
CA PHE A 126 -22.12 -15.45 23.25
C PHE A 126 -21.18 -15.95 22.15
N SER A 127 -21.38 -17.17 21.66
CA SER A 127 -20.62 -17.69 20.51
C SER A 127 -21.48 -18.57 19.61
N PHE A 128 -21.09 -18.60 18.35
CA PHE A 128 -21.68 -19.41 17.30
C PHE A 128 -20.59 -19.70 16.27
N ASP A 129 -20.75 -20.80 15.55
CA ASP A 129 -19.80 -21.25 14.54
C ASP A 129 -20.47 -21.19 13.17
N ILE A 130 -19.80 -20.57 12.20
CA ILE A 130 -20.13 -20.69 10.78
C ILE A 130 -19.12 -21.67 10.18
N ILE A 131 -19.60 -22.81 9.74
CA ILE A 131 -18.80 -23.95 9.31
C ILE A 131 -19.01 -24.13 7.82
N TYR A 132 -17.94 -24.05 7.03
CA TYR A 132 -17.95 -24.41 5.61
C TYR A 132 -17.35 -25.80 5.41
N GLN A 133 -18.04 -26.65 4.64
CA GLN A 133 -17.63 -28.02 4.34
C GLN A 133 -17.73 -28.29 2.85
N SER A 134 -16.64 -28.71 2.21
CA SER A 134 -16.69 -29.22 0.84
C SER A 134 -16.95 -30.73 0.85
N ASP A 135 -17.83 -31.19 -0.04
CA ASP A 135 -18.18 -32.60 -0.20
C ASP A 135 -16.97 -33.44 -0.62
N SER A 136 -16.01 -32.84 -1.34
CA SER A 136 -14.74 -33.48 -1.75
C SER A 136 -13.88 -33.96 -0.57
N SER A 137 -14.05 -33.37 0.62
CA SER A 137 -13.28 -33.70 1.83
C SER A 137 -14.08 -34.49 2.86
N ASN A 138 -15.26 -35.01 2.49
CA ASN A 138 -16.10 -35.80 3.40
C ASN A 138 -15.44 -37.11 3.85
N ASN A 139 -14.60 -37.73 3.00
CA ASN A 139 -13.93 -38.99 3.33
C ASN A 139 -12.69 -38.81 4.25
N GLU A 140 -12.17 -37.59 4.38
CA GLU A 140 -10.98 -37.30 5.20
C GLU A 140 -11.34 -36.72 6.57
N ARG A 141 -12.57 -36.24 6.75
CA ARG A 141 -13.03 -35.63 8.00
C ARG A 141 -13.67 -36.64 8.93
N GLN A 142 -13.17 -36.67 10.17
CA GLN A 142 -13.78 -37.45 11.24
C GLN A 142 -14.89 -36.68 11.97
N GLN A 143 -14.76 -35.35 12.14
CA GLN A 143 -15.71 -34.49 12.87
C GLN A 143 -15.73 -33.04 12.34
N ASP A 144 -16.79 -32.29 12.65
CA ASP A 144 -16.93 -30.87 12.33
C ASP A 144 -15.94 -30.01 13.15
N LEU A 145 -15.32 -29.00 12.53
CA LEU A 145 -14.42 -28.05 13.21
C LEU A 145 -15.24 -26.98 13.95
N THR A 146 -15.84 -27.38 15.07
CA THR A 146 -16.75 -26.56 15.90
C THR A 146 -16.45 -26.77 17.39
N GLY A 147 -16.83 -25.81 18.24
CA GLY A 147 -16.76 -25.92 19.69
C GLY A 147 -15.36 -26.31 20.20
N TYR A 148 -15.28 -27.47 20.89
CA TYR A 148 -14.01 -27.98 21.45
C TYR A 148 -12.90 -28.15 20.39
N TYR A 149 -13.21 -28.78 19.26
CA TYR A 149 -12.20 -29.06 18.22
C TYR A 149 -11.69 -27.79 17.55
N PHE A 150 -12.58 -26.82 17.32
CA PHE A 150 -12.17 -25.50 16.83
C PHE A 150 -11.24 -24.81 17.83
N ASN A 151 -11.57 -24.83 19.13
CA ASN A 151 -10.78 -24.21 20.18
C ASN A 151 -9.40 -24.85 20.37
N GLU A 152 -9.30 -26.19 20.30
CA GLU A 152 -8.00 -26.87 20.32
C GLU A 152 -7.15 -26.49 19.12
N GLU A 153 -7.75 -26.51 17.93
CA GLU A 153 -7.04 -26.24 16.68
C GLU A 153 -6.58 -24.77 16.59
N ILE A 154 -7.42 -23.80 16.96
CA ILE A 154 -7.04 -22.40 16.96
C ILE A 154 -5.92 -22.11 17.97
N ASN A 155 -5.95 -22.73 19.16
CA ASN A 155 -4.88 -22.61 20.15
C ASN A 155 -3.57 -23.20 19.64
N ARG A 156 -3.63 -24.36 18.97
CA ARG A 156 -2.47 -24.98 18.32
C ARG A 156 -1.88 -24.08 17.24
N LEU A 157 -2.72 -23.52 16.37
CA LEU A 157 -2.29 -22.62 15.28
C LEU A 157 -1.74 -21.29 15.81
N GLN A 158 -2.31 -20.72 16.88
CA GLN A 158 -1.79 -19.53 17.56
C GLN A 158 -0.38 -19.78 18.12
N LYS A 159 -0.17 -20.93 18.78
CA LYS A 159 1.17 -21.31 19.27
C LYS A 159 2.17 -21.45 18.11
N GLN A 160 1.77 -22.09 17.01
CA GLN A 160 2.62 -22.21 15.82
C GLN A 160 2.94 -20.86 15.17
N PHE A 161 1.98 -19.95 15.12
CA PHE A 161 2.20 -18.58 14.66
C PHE A 161 3.24 -17.89 15.54
N ASP A 162 3.10 -17.99 16.85
CA ASP A 162 4.01 -17.37 17.83
C ASP A 162 5.45 -17.91 17.72
N GLU A 163 5.59 -19.23 17.61
CA GLU A 163 6.88 -19.90 17.43
C GLU A 163 7.54 -19.48 16.10
N ARG A 164 6.77 -19.53 14.99
CA ARG A 164 7.27 -19.10 13.67
C ARG A 164 7.66 -17.63 13.66
N PHE A 165 6.87 -16.77 14.29
CA PHE A 165 7.14 -15.34 14.39
C PHE A 165 8.46 -15.08 15.11
N GLU A 166 8.69 -15.70 16.27
CA GLU A 166 9.96 -15.54 16.99
C GLU A 166 11.14 -16.12 16.20
N ASN A 167 10.98 -17.28 15.55
CA ASN A 167 12.03 -17.89 14.74
C ASN A 167 12.49 -16.97 13.59
N ILE A 168 11.56 -16.26 12.95
CA ILE A 168 11.85 -15.37 11.82
C ILE A 168 12.40 -14.02 12.30
N PHE A 169 11.70 -13.36 13.24
CA PHE A 169 11.97 -11.95 13.57
C PHE A 169 12.84 -11.76 14.82
N GLN A 170 12.99 -12.78 15.66
CA GLN A 170 13.89 -12.82 16.82
C GLN A 170 13.80 -11.57 17.72
N LEU A 171 12.59 -11.03 17.89
CA LEU A 171 12.38 -9.78 18.62
C LEU A 171 12.65 -9.95 20.11
N LYS A 172 12.32 -11.12 20.67
CA LYS A 172 12.63 -11.43 22.07
C LYS A 172 14.10 -11.80 22.25
N THR A 173 14.58 -12.75 21.46
CA THR A 173 15.89 -13.41 21.66
C THR A 173 17.08 -12.57 21.22
N LYS A 174 17.02 -11.94 20.03
CA LYS A 174 18.14 -11.15 19.45
C LYS A 174 18.00 -9.66 19.79
N GLN A 175 16.78 -9.14 19.74
CA GLN A 175 16.53 -7.69 19.89
C GLN A 175 16.13 -7.26 21.31
N ASN A 176 15.94 -8.22 22.23
CA ASN A 176 15.58 -7.98 23.63
C ASN A 176 14.39 -7.02 23.82
N MET A 177 13.37 -7.15 22.96
CA MET A 177 12.17 -6.33 23.02
C MET A 177 11.16 -6.85 24.05
N ASP A 178 10.44 -5.94 24.70
CA ASP A 178 9.37 -6.28 25.64
C ASP A 178 8.14 -6.89 24.94
N ILE A 179 7.28 -7.53 25.75
CA ILE A 179 6.09 -8.24 25.25
C ILE A 179 5.11 -7.33 24.50
N LYS A 180 5.01 -6.05 24.85
CA LYS A 180 4.10 -5.12 24.19
C LYS A 180 4.60 -4.77 22.80
N LYS A 181 5.91 -4.54 22.63
CA LYS A 181 6.53 -4.32 21.32
C LYS A 181 6.44 -5.57 20.44
N ILE A 182 6.59 -6.76 21.02
CA ILE A 182 6.39 -8.02 20.30
C ILE A 182 4.94 -8.14 19.81
N HIS A 183 3.96 -7.85 20.68
CA HIS A 183 2.54 -7.83 20.30
C HIS A 183 2.27 -6.81 19.18
N PHE A 184 2.80 -5.60 19.29
CA PHE A 184 2.74 -4.56 18.25
C PHE A 184 3.22 -5.08 16.89
N ALA A 185 4.38 -5.73 16.84
CA ALA A 185 4.92 -6.27 15.61
C ALA A 185 4.08 -7.44 15.05
N LYS A 186 3.58 -8.34 15.91
CA LYS A 186 2.65 -9.41 15.51
C LYS A 186 1.37 -8.84 14.91
N SER A 187 0.73 -7.86 15.56
CA SER A 187 -0.49 -7.22 15.06
C SER A 187 -0.29 -6.58 13.69
N ILE A 188 0.87 -5.97 13.44
CA ILE A 188 1.18 -5.36 12.14
C ILE A 188 1.32 -6.41 11.05
N LEU A 189 2.11 -7.46 11.29
CA LEU A 189 2.27 -8.55 10.34
C LEU A 189 0.93 -9.20 10.02
N SER A 190 0.13 -9.50 11.04
CA SER A 190 -1.20 -10.09 10.88
C SER A 190 -2.13 -9.20 10.06
N ASN A 191 -2.11 -7.89 10.26
CA ASN A 191 -2.94 -6.96 9.47
C ASN A 191 -2.45 -6.79 8.03
N LEU A 192 -1.13 -6.81 7.76
CA LEU A 192 -0.62 -6.81 6.39
C LEU A 192 -1.07 -8.07 5.64
N ILE A 193 -0.87 -9.25 6.25
CA ILE A 193 -1.30 -10.53 5.64
C ILE A 193 -2.82 -10.58 5.50
N GLY A 194 -3.56 -10.12 6.52
CA GLY A 194 -5.02 -10.03 6.49
C GLY A 194 -5.57 -8.94 5.56
N GLY A 195 -4.70 -8.13 4.95
CA GLY A 195 -5.06 -7.20 3.88
C GLY A 195 -4.90 -7.79 2.48
N ILE A 196 -4.27 -8.96 2.34
CA ILE A 196 -4.14 -9.63 1.05
C ILE A 196 -5.53 -10.01 0.54
N SER A 197 -5.83 -9.58 -0.67
CA SER A 197 -7.15 -9.65 -1.27
C SER A 197 -7.05 -10.19 -2.70
N TYR A 198 -8.17 -10.72 -3.20
CA TYR A 198 -8.32 -11.17 -4.58
C TYR A 198 -9.37 -10.28 -5.27
N PHE A 199 -9.00 -9.69 -6.40
CA PHE A 199 -9.85 -8.80 -7.18
C PHE A 199 -10.07 -9.37 -8.59
N THR A 200 -11.22 -9.14 -9.19
CA THR A 200 -11.52 -9.54 -10.57
C THR A 200 -12.23 -8.42 -11.31
N GLY A 201 -12.05 -8.35 -12.64
CA GLY A 201 -12.74 -7.39 -13.48
C GLY A 201 -11.84 -6.77 -14.55
N LYS A 202 -12.21 -5.57 -14.99
CA LYS A 202 -11.53 -4.85 -16.08
C LYS A 202 -11.01 -3.49 -15.61
N SER A 203 -9.80 -3.14 -16.01
CA SER A 203 -9.23 -1.81 -15.83
C SER A 203 -9.68 -0.85 -16.94
N LEU A 204 -9.84 0.44 -16.60
CA LEU A 204 -10.03 1.52 -17.58
C LEU A 204 -8.68 2.15 -17.92
N VAL A 205 -8.31 2.12 -19.20
CA VAL A 205 -6.98 2.53 -19.65
C VAL A 205 -7.07 3.47 -20.85
N ALA A 206 -6.24 4.51 -20.86
CA ALA A 206 -6.15 5.45 -21.96
C ALA A 206 -4.69 5.67 -22.42
N LYS A 207 -4.50 5.94 -23.70
CA LYS A 207 -3.24 6.52 -24.21
C LYS A 207 -3.14 8.01 -23.85
N PRO A 208 -1.94 8.62 -23.90
CA PRO A 208 -1.80 10.06 -23.75
C PRO A 208 -2.73 10.81 -24.72
N ASN A 209 -3.46 11.81 -24.22
CA ASN A 209 -4.41 12.64 -24.98
C ASN A 209 -5.66 11.91 -25.53
N GLN A 210 -5.86 10.64 -25.18
CA GLN A 210 -7.08 9.93 -25.51
C GLN A 210 -8.22 10.39 -24.60
N LYS A 211 -9.35 10.80 -25.19
CA LYS A 211 -10.49 11.36 -24.44
C LYS A 211 -11.35 10.31 -23.75
N ILE A 212 -11.47 9.12 -24.35
CA ILE A 212 -12.33 8.03 -23.90
C ILE A 212 -11.44 6.86 -23.55
N ALA A 213 -11.51 6.38 -22.31
CA ALA A 213 -10.75 5.21 -21.88
C ALA A 213 -11.32 3.93 -22.51
N ASP A 214 -10.43 2.99 -22.81
CA ASP A 214 -10.78 1.64 -23.25
C ASP A 214 -10.88 0.73 -22.02
N GLU A 215 -11.80 -0.24 -22.08
CA GLU A 215 -11.78 -1.36 -21.16
C GLU A 215 -10.70 -2.36 -21.58
N TYR A 216 -9.81 -2.72 -20.67
CA TYR A 216 -8.88 -3.83 -20.86
C TYR A 216 -9.59 -5.18 -20.68
N TRP A 217 -8.85 -6.28 -20.94
CA TRP A 217 -9.36 -7.64 -20.77
C TRP A 217 -9.78 -7.92 -19.32
N THR A 218 -10.75 -8.82 -19.14
CA THR A 218 -11.11 -9.31 -17.81
C THR A 218 -9.94 -10.10 -17.23
N THR A 219 -9.54 -9.77 -16.01
CA THR A 219 -8.39 -10.36 -15.33
C THR A 219 -8.62 -10.41 -13.82
N SER A 220 -7.64 -10.95 -13.09
CA SER A 220 -7.66 -11.03 -11.64
C SER A 220 -6.33 -10.55 -11.04
N LEU A 221 -6.39 -10.11 -9.79
CA LEU A 221 -5.22 -9.67 -9.04
C LEU A 221 -5.29 -10.19 -7.60
N TYR A 222 -4.33 -11.04 -7.22
CA TYR A 222 -4.05 -11.41 -5.84
C TYR A 222 -2.93 -10.50 -5.30
N THR A 223 -3.23 -9.65 -4.33
CA THR A 223 -2.29 -8.60 -3.87
C THR A 223 -2.55 -8.16 -2.44
N ALA A 224 -1.51 -7.66 -1.75
CA ALA A 224 -1.72 -6.86 -0.55
C ALA A 224 -2.29 -5.47 -0.90
N VAL A 225 -2.87 -4.79 0.08
CA VAL A 225 -3.45 -3.46 -0.07
C VAL A 225 -2.85 -2.47 0.94
N PRO A 226 -2.62 -1.19 0.60
CA PRO A 226 -1.99 -0.24 1.52
C PRO A 226 -2.82 0.02 2.79
N SER A 227 -4.15 0.09 2.64
CA SER A 227 -5.11 0.26 3.73
C SER A 227 -6.44 -0.36 3.38
N ARG A 228 -6.96 -1.24 4.25
CA ARG A 228 -8.29 -1.86 4.07
C ARG A 228 -9.44 -0.84 4.08
N SER A 229 -9.27 0.30 4.74
CA SER A 229 -10.33 1.30 4.92
C SER A 229 -10.37 2.36 3.80
N PHE A 230 -9.21 2.75 3.27
CA PHE A 230 -9.09 3.85 2.30
C PHE A 230 -8.64 3.38 0.92
N PHE A 231 -7.78 2.36 0.87
CA PHE A 231 -7.10 1.90 -0.34
C PHE A 231 -7.21 0.38 -0.54
N PRO A 232 -8.42 -0.21 -0.57
CA PRO A 232 -8.60 -1.67 -0.68
C PRO A 232 -8.41 -2.13 -2.13
N ARG A 233 -7.23 -1.90 -2.71
CA ARG A 233 -6.89 -2.22 -4.11
C ARG A 233 -5.37 -2.26 -4.31
N GLY A 234 -4.93 -2.77 -5.45
CA GLY A 234 -3.52 -2.90 -5.79
C GLY A 234 -2.86 -1.57 -6.16
N PHE A 235 -1.73 -1.26 -5.53
CA PHE A 235 -0.85 -0.15 -5.92
C PHE A 235 0.55 -0.69 -6.23
N LEU A 236 1.03 -0.44 -7.45
CA LEU A 236 2.20 -1.11 -8.03
C LEU A 236 3.46 -0.89 -7.19
N TRP A 237 3.75 0.35 -6.79
CA TRP A 237 4.97 0.63 -6.05
C TRP A 237 4.87 0.28 -4.55
N ASP A 238 3.69 0.37 -3.94
CA ASP A 238 3.45 -0.08 -2.56
C ASP A 238 3.77 -1.57 -2.40
N GLU A 239 3.40 -2.36 -3.42
CA GLU A 239 3.44 -3.81 -3.35
C GLU A 239 4.85 -4.39 -3.23
N GLY A 240 5.86 -3.72 -3.79
CA GLY A 240 7.25 -4.09 -3.52
C GLY A 240 7.61 -3.93 -2.04
N PHE A 241 7.13 -2.88 -1.37
CA PHE A 241 7.36 -2.69 0.07
C PHE A 241 6.57 -3.68 0.92
N HIS A 242 5.34 -4.01 0.55
CA HIS A 242 4.55 -5.06 1.21
C HIS A 242 5.31 -6.39 1.20
N ASN A 243 5.82 -6.77 0.03
CA ASN A 243 6.44 -8.07 -0.17
C ASN A 243 7.81 -8.21 0.48
N LEU A 244 8.48 -7.14 0.88
CA LEU A 244 9.66 -7.26 1.74
C LEU A 244 9.31 -7.96 3.07
N LEU A 245 8.18 -7.62 3.70
CA LEU A 245 7.75 -8.29 4.93
C LEU A 245 7.09 -9.65 4.63
N ILE A 246 6.20 -9.72 3.63
CA ILE A 246 5.50 -10.96 3.29
C ILE A 246 6.49 -12.06 2.92
N ALA A 247 7.54 -11.77 2.14
CA ALA A 247 8.51 -12.77 1.71
C ALA A 247 9.37 -13.35 2.84
N ARG A 248 9.50 -12.63 3.97
CA ARG A 248 10.14 -13.16 5.20
C ARG A 248 9.20 -14.11 5.94
N TRP A 249 7.90 -13.84 5.88
CA TRP A 249 6.91 -14.75 6.41
C TRP A 249 6.73 -15.97 5.51
N ASN A 250 6.32 -15.79 4.26
CA ASN A 250 6.03 -16.84 3.29
C ASN A 250 6.37 -16.41 1.85
N LYS A 251 7.44 -16.98 1.29
CA LYS A 251 7.91 -16.70 -0.08
C LYS A 251 6.90 -17.11 -1.16
N ASN A 252 6.10 -18.15 -0.94
CA ASN A 252 5.13 -18.62 -1.94
C ASN A 252 4.03 -17.58 -2.16
N ILE A 253 3.53 -16.96 -1.09
CA ILE A 253 2.55 -15.86 -1.19
C ILE A 253 3.13 -14.72 -2.03
N THR A 254 4.39 -14.34 -1.78
CA THR A 254 5.05 -13.31 -2.59
C THR A 254 5.18 -13.71 -4.07
N MET A 255 5.52 -14.96 -4.37
CA MET A 255 5.62 -15.41 -5.77
C MET A 255 4.25 -15.43 -6.48
N GLU A 256 3.18 -15.81 -5.79
CA GLU A 256 1.81 -15.72 -6.30
C GLU A 256 1.41 -14.27 -6.61
N ILE A 257 1.68 -13.35 -5.67
CA ILE A 257 1.42 -11.92 -5.84
C ILE A 257 2.19 -11.37 -7.05
N LEU A 258 3.52 -11.60 -7.12
CA LEU A 258 4.35 -11.11 -8.22
C LEU A 258 3.87 -11.67 -9.58
N SER A 259 3.42 -12.93 -9.61
CA SER A 259 2.91 -13.56 -10.83
C SER A 259 1.62 -12.88 -11.30
N HIS A 260 0.65 -12.66 -10.41
CA HIS A 260 -0.59 -11.94 -10.75
C HIS A 260 -0.31 -10.51 -11.23
N TRP A 261 0.63 -9.80 -10.60
CA TRP A 261 1.03 -8.47 -11.08
C TRP A 261 1.67 -8.51 -12.47
N PHE A 262 2.46 -9.54 -12.81
CA PHE A 262 3.02 -9.70 -14.15
C PHE A 262 2.02 -10.22 -15.19
N ASP A 263 0.87 -10.76 -14.78
CA ASP A 263 -0.26 -11.02 -15.68
C ASP A 263 -1.01 -9.75 -16.07
N MET A 264 -0.79 -8.63 -15.36
CA MET A 264 -1.27 -7.31 -15.74
C MET A 264 -0.43 -6.62 -16.84
N LEU A 265 0.68 -7.23 -17.27
CA LEU A 265 1.52 -6.69 -18.34
C LEU A 265 0.77 -6.65 -19.66
N ASN A 266 0.62 -5.47 -20.25
CA ASN A 266 0.13 -5.36 -21.62
C ASN A 266 1.19 -5.76 -22.66
N ASP A 267 0.80 -5.75 -23.93
CA ASP A 267 1.68 -6.10 -25.05
C ASP A 267 2.97 -5.27 -25.12
N ASN A 268 2.95 -4.04 -24.61
CA ASN A 268 4.10 -3.14 -24.58
C ASN A 268 4.97 -3.29 -23.33
N GLY A 269 4.56 -4.10 -22.35
CA GLY A 269 5.26 -4.27 -21.08
C GLY A 269 4.89 -3.23 -20.02
N TRP A 270 3.75 -2.55 -20.13
CA TRP A 270 3.26 -1.62 -19.11
C TRP A 270 2.34 -2.32 -18.11
N ILE A 271 2.38 -1.85 -16.86
CA ILE A 271 1.48 -2.25 -15.77
C ILE A 271 0.83 -0.98 -15.20
N PRO A 272 -0.50 -0.94 -14.96
CA PRO A 272 -1.14 0.18 -14.29
C PRO A 272 -0.56 0.44 -12.89
N ARG A 273 -0.35 1.72 -12.53
CA ARG A 273 0.16 2.09 -11.19
C ARG A 273 -0.84 1.79 -10.08
N GLU A 274 -2.12 1.85 -10.39
CA GLU A 274 -3.24 1.62 -9.50
C GLU A 274 -4.22 0.71 -10.23
N VAL A 275 -4.47 -0.48 -9.68
CA VAL A 275 -5.26 -1.53 -10.33
C VAL A 275 -6.63 -1.58 -9.67
N ILE A 276 -7.64 -1.15 -10.43
CA ILE A 276 -9.03 -1.00 -9.99
C ILE A 276 -9.88 -1.98 -10.81
N LEU A 277 -10.18 -3.13 -10.22
CA LEU A 277 -10.93 -4.21 -10.87
C LEU A 277 -12.28 -4.40 -10.17
N GLY A 278 -13.37 -4.34 -10.94
CA GLY A 278 -14.73 -4.54 -10.44
C GLY A 278 -15.36 -3.28 -9.84
N ASP A 279 -16.67 -3.36 -9.60
CA ASP A 279 -17.48 -2.22 -9.14
C ASP A 279 -17.19 -1.85 -7.68
N GLU A 280 -16.91 -2.83 -6.82
CA GLU A 280 -16.50 -2.60 -5.43
C GLU A 280 -15.23 -1.74 -5.33
N ALA A 281 -14.22 -2.04 -6.15
CA ALA A 281 -13.00 -1.24 -6.18
C ALA A 281 -13.28 0.16 -6.74
N ARG A 282 -14.05 0.28 -7.83
CA ARG A 282 -14.42 1.57 -8.44
C ARG A 282 -15.19 2.48 -7.50
N ALA A 283 -16.12 1.94 -6.72
CA ALA A 283 -16.94 2.70 -5.77
C ALA A 283 -16.09 3.39 -4.66
N ARG A 284 -14.85 2.95 -4.45
CA ARG A 284 -13.90 3.52 -3.49
C ARG A 284 -12.92 4.53 -4.10
N VAL A 285 -13.07 4.88 -5.39
CA VAL A 285 -12.13 5.75 -6.12
C VAL A 285 -12.88 6.92 -6.78
N PRO A 286 -12.46 8.18 -6.56
CA PRO A 286 -12.98 9.31 -7.32
C PRO A 286 -12.78 9.13 -8.83
N ASN A 287 -13.77 9.54 -9.62
CA ASN A 287 -13.82 9.27 -11.06
C ASN A 287 -12.56 9.73 -11.82
N GLU A 288 -11.95 10.83 -11.40
CA GLU A 288 -10.73 11.40 -11.98
C GLU A 288 -9.49 10.50 -11.85
N PHE A 289 -9.48 9.53 -10.93
CA PHE A 289 -8.35 8.63 -10.68
C PHE A 289 -8.57 7.21 -11.20
N ILE A 290 -9.76 6.89 -11.73
CA ILE A 290 -10.07 5.54 -12.21
C ILE A 290 -9.26 5.22 -13.48
N VAL A 291 -9.20 6.16 -14.43
CA VAL A 291 -8.53 5.95 -15.72
C VAL A 291 -7.01 5.95 -15.55
N GLN A 292 -6.38 4.85 -15.98
CA GLN A 292 -4.94 4.68 -15.95
C GLN A 292 -4.33 5.03 -17.31
N TYR A 293 -3.18 5.70 -17.33
CA TYR A 293 -2.54 6.15 -18.57
C TYR A 293 -1.30 5.34 -18.91
N THR A 294 -1.21 4.85 -20.16
CA THR A 294 -0.16 3.89 -20.58
C THR A 294 1.25 4.47 -20.67
N ASN A 295 1.43 5.79 -20.56
CA ASN A 295 2.74 6.44 -20.44
C ASN A 295 3.14 6.70 -18.98
N ASN A 296 2.21 6.56 -18.04
CA ASN A 296 2.45 6.80 -16.63
C ASN A 296 3.09 5.57 -16.01
N ALA A 297 4.31 5.75 -15.52
CA ALA A 297 5.07 4.74 -14.80
C ALA A 297 4.81 4.80 -13.29
N ASN A 298 5.45 3.90 -12.54
CA ASN A 298 5.58 3.97 -11.08
C ASN A 298 6.96 3.48 -10.63
N PRO A 299 7.48 3.75 -9.42
CA PRO A 299 8.72 3.14 -8.97
C PRO A 299 8.67 1.60 -9.06
N PRO A 300 9.66 0.94 -9.71
CA PRO A 300 9.63 -0.50 -9.92
C PRO A 300 10.11 -1.25 -8.67
N THR A 301 9.40 -1.09 -7.55
CA THR A 301 9.81 -1.58 -6.22
C THR A 301 9.85 -3.10 -6.10
N PHE A 302 9.26 -3.86 -7.04
CA PHE A 302 9.43 -5.32 -7.13
C PHE A 302 10.89 -5.74 -7.17
N PHE A 303 11.78 -4.91 -7.74
CA PHE A 303 13.21 -5.22 -7.73
C PHE A 303 13.82 -5.26 -6.32
N LEU A 304 13.25 -4.56 -5.33
CA LEU A 304 13.68 -4.68 -3.92
C LEU A 304 13.37 -6.08 -3.37
N THR A 305 12.14 -6.56 -3.58
CA THR A 305 11.70 -7.88 -3.13
C THR A 305 12.45 -8.99 -3.87
N ILE A 306 12.61 -8.85 -5.18
CA ILE A 306 13.34 -9.82 -6.00
C ILE A 306 14.80 -9.87 -5.58
N GLU A 307 15.44 -8.73 -5.26
CA GLU A 307 16.80 -8.73 -4.70
C GLU A 307 16.89 -9.56 -3.41
N TYR A 308 15.94 -9.38 -2.48
CA TYR A 308 15.89 -10.18 -1.26
C TYR A 308 15.69 -11.68 -1.54
N LEU A 309 14.78 -12.02 -2.45
CA LEU A 309 14.54 -13.41 -2.85
C LEU A 309 15.77 -14.03 -3.51
N LEU A 310 16.53 -13.27 -4.31
CA LEU A 310 17.78 -13.74 -4.91
C LEU A 310 18.86 -14.05 -3.87
N LYS A 311 19.00 -13.19 -2.86
CA LYS A 311 19.99 -13.39 -1.79
C LYS A 311 19.66 -14.60 -0.90
N THR A 312 18.38 -14.80 -0.61
CA THR A 312 17.91 -15.82 0.36
C THR A 312 17.48 -17.15 -0.25
N ASN A 313 17.63 -17.35 -1.56
CA ASN A 313 17.30 -18.61 -2.23
C ASN A 313 18.42 -19.01 -3.18
N SER A 314 19.41 -19.73 -2.64
CA SER A 314 20.51 -20.32 -3.40
C SER A 314 20.08 -21.43 -4.37
N ASN A 315 18.85 -21.93 -4.26
CA ASN A 315 18.29 -22.94 -5.15
C ASN A 315 17.50 -22.25 -6.27
N ASN A 316 17.99 -22.38 -7.50
CA ASN A 316 17.54 -21.66 -8.72
C ASN A 316 16.07 -21.88 -9.16
N HIS A 317 15.24 -22.55 -8.37
CA HIS A 317 13.89 -22.96 -8.78
C HIS A 317 12.82 -21.86 -8.66
N LEU A 318 13.07 -20.77 -7.93
CA LEU A 318 12.09 -19.69 -7.80
C LEU A 318 11.91 -18.87 -9.09
N PHE A 319 13.00 -18.68 -9.84
CA PHE A 319 13.01 -17.81 -11.01
C PHE A 319 13.21 -18.62 -12.28
N ASN A 320 12.11 -18.99 -12.93
CA ASN A 320 12.15 -19.61 -14.24
C ASN A 320 12.32 -18.55 -15.35
N LEU A 321 12.63 -19.02 -16.57
CA LEU A 321 12.85 -18.13 -17.72
C LEU A 321 11.62 -17.25 -18.03
N SER A 322 10.40 -17.78 -17.89
CA SER A 322 9.16 -17.05 -18.16
C SER A 322 9.00 -15.83 -17.23
N PHE A 323 9.26 -16.02 -15.93
CA PHE A 323 9.26 -14.94 -14.95
C PHE A 323 10.30 -13.87 -15.33
N ILE A 324 11.53 -14.28 -15.65
CA ILE A 324 12.61 -13.36 -16.00
C ILE A 324 12.27 -12.58 -17.28
N GLN A 325 11.66 -13.22 -18.29
CA GLN A 325 11.26 -12.56 -19.54
C GLN A 325 10.12 -11.56 -19.35
N ARG A 326 9.16 -11.84 -18.46
CA ARG A 326 8.09 -10.88 -18.12
C ARG A 326 8.65 -9.67 -17.38
N LEU A 327 9.54 -9.90 -16.41
CA LEU A 327 10.26 -8.86 -15.71
C LEU A 327 11.14 -8.02 -16.65
N GLU A 328 11.84 -8.67 -17.58
CA GLU A 328 12.62 -8.02 -18.63
C GLU A 328 11.71 -7.14 -19.51
N LYS A 329 10.56 -7.65 -19.94
CA LYS A 329 9.60 -6.89 -20.76
C LYS A 329 9.14 -5.62 -20.04
N TRP A 330 8.82 -5.72 -18.74
CA TRP A 330 8.48 -4.58 -17.90
C TRP A 330 9.64 -3.58 -17.80
N TYR A 331 10.84 -4.04 -17.49
CA TYR A 331 12.04 -3.19 -17.44
C TYR A 331 12.35 -2.50 -18.77
N GLN A 332 12.21 -3.22 -19.89
CA GLN A 332 12.40 -2.64 -21.21
C GLN A 332 11.37 -1.55 -21.48
N TRP A 333 10.12 -1.70 -21.05
CA TRP A 333 9.13 -0.63 -21.15
C TRP A 333 9.60 0.66 -20.45
N TYR A 334 10.21 0.59 -19.25
CA TYR A 334 10.79 1.78 -18.61
C TYR A 334 11.92 2.38 -19.44
N ASN A 335 12.85 1.56 -19.91
CA ASN A 335 14.00 2.03 -20.70
C ASN A 335 13.60 2.68 -22.02
N HIS A 336 12.48 2.28 -22.62
CA HIS A 336 11.98 2.90 -23.85
C HIS A 336 11.14 4.15 -23.55
N THR A 337 10.23 4.10 -22.58
CA THR A 337 9.21 5.15 -22.40
C THR A 337 9.64 6.28 -21.47
N GLN A 338 10.50 5.98 -20.49
CA GLN A 338 10.92 6.94 -19.46
C GLN A 338 12.35 7.46 -19.65
N TYR A 339 13.00 7.12 -20.77
CA TYR A 339 14.32 7.63 -21.15
C TYR A 339 14.34 9.16 -21.18
N GLY A 340 15.43 9.76 -20.71
CA GLY A 340 15.63 11.22 -20.71
C GLY A 340 16.15 11.73 -22.05
N SER A 341 16.43 13.04 -22.13
CA SER A 341 16.94 13.66 -23.37
C SER A 341 18.43 13.39 -23.64
N GLN A 342 19.15 12.83 -22.66
CA GLN A 342 20.59 12.54 -22.73
C GLN A 342 20.88 11.07 -22.33
N PRO A 343 21.99 10.49 -22.78
CA PRO A 343 22.45 9.17 -22.32
C PRO A 343 22.46 9.03 -20.80
N LEU A 344 22.03 7.86 -20.30
CA LEU A 344 22.00 7.51 -18.87
C LEU A 344 21.10 8.41 -17.99
N THR A 345 20.21 9.18 -18.62
CA THR A 345 19.21 10.01 -17.91
C THR A 345 17.82 9.43 -18.09
N TYR A 346 16.96 9.69 -17.12
CA TYR A 346 15.56 9.27 -17.12
C TYR A 346 14.67 10.41 -16.65
N ARG A 347 13.40 10.38 -17.08
CA ARG A 347 12.40 11.38 -16.72
C ARG A 347 11.00 10.76 -16.65
N TRP A 348 10.43 10.79 -15.46
CA TRP A 348 9.00 10.55 -15.23
C TRP A 348 8.10 11.31 -16.22
N ARG A 349 7.24 10.58 -16.92
CA ARG A 349 6.14 11.17 -17.71
C ARG A 349 4.94 11.49 -16.82
N GLY A 350 3.99 12.28 -17.35
CA GLY A 350 2.73 12.59 -16.67
C GLY A 350 2.70 13.89 -15.85
N ARG A 351 3.79 14.68 -15.81
CA ARG A 351 3.75 16.03 -15.20
C ARG A 351 2.96 17.00 -16.07
N ASN A 352 2.17 17.88 -15.45
CA ASN A 352 1.37 18.88 -16.15
C ASN A 352 2.13 20.22 -16.31
N SER A 353 2.61 20.52 -17.51
CA SER A 353 3.35 21.76 -17.80
C SER A 353 2.48 23.01 -17.91
N SER A 354 1.17 22.87 -18.11
CA SER A 354 0.23 23.99 -18.29
C SER A 354 -0.58 24.31 -17.03
N SER A 355 -0.33 23.61 -15.92
CA SER A 355 -1.02 23.82 -14.64
C SER A 355 -0.76 25.22 -14.10
N ILE A 356 -1.83 25.99 -13.90
CA ILE A 356 -1.80 27.32 -13.26
C ILE A 356 -2.32 27.30 -11.82
N TYR A 357 -2.86 26.17 -11.34
CA TYR A 357 -3.44 26.06 -10.01
C TYR A 357 -2.46 25.45 -8.99
N GLU A 358 -1.45 24.74 -9.49
CA GLU A 358 -0.41 24.11 -8.67
C GLU A 358 0.80 25.03 -8.52
N LEU A 359 1.26 25.24 -7.29
CA LEU A 359 2.49 25.98 -6.99
C LEU A 359 3.72 25.33 -7.64
N ASN A 360 3.79 24.00 -7.58
CA ASN A 360 4.76 23.17 -8.29
C ASN A 360 4.00 21.99 -8.93
N PRO A 361 4.11 21.75 -10.25
CA PRO A 361 3.38 20.66 -10.89
C PRO A 361 3.71 19.29 -10.29
N LYS A 362 2.68 18.50 -9.95
CA LYS A 362 2.86 17.18 -9.32
C LYS A 362 3.60 16.19 -10.24
N THR A 363 4.16 15.15 -9.63
CA THR A 363 4.79 14.00 -10.31
C THR A 363 4.22 12.69 -9.75
N LEU A 364 2.91 12.47 -9.94
CA LEU A 364 2.18 11.30 -9.40
C LEU A 364 2.81 9.95 -9.79
N THR A 365 3.44 9.91 -10.96
CA THR A 365 4.13 8.73 -11.48
C THR A 365 5.36 8.35 -10.67
N SER A 366 5.94 9.26 -9.91
CA SER A 366 7.10 8.95 -9.06
C SER A 366 6.73 8.31 -7.72
N GLY A 367 5.46 8.30 -7.33
CA GLY A 367 5.02 7.93 -5.97
C GLY A 367 5.27 9.01 -4.90
N LEU A 368 6.05 10.05 -5.23
CA LEU A 368 6.28 11.23 -4.39
C LEU A 368 5.52 12.45 -4.95
N ASP A 369 4.20 12.39 -4.89
CA ASP A 369 3.24 13.21 -5.65
C ASP A 369 3.57 14.70 -5.73
N ASP A 370 3.72 15.38 -4.60
CA ASP A 370 3.98 16.82 -4.50
C ASP A 370 5.43 17.14 -4.11
N TYR A 371 6.34 16.15 -4.13
CA TYR A 371 7.77 16.41 -3.90
C TYR A 371 8.26 17.43 -4.92
N PRO A 372 8.86 18.55 -4.48
CA PRO A 372 9.25 19.62 -5.39
C PRO A 372 10.25 19.20 -6.46
N ARG A 373 9.88 19.41 -7.73
CA ARG A 373 10.77 19.24 -8.89
C ARG A 373 10.91 20.55 -9.66
N ALA A 374 11.50 20.51 -10.86
CA ALA A 374 11.63 21.68 -11.73
C ALA A 374 10.28 22.40 -11.86
N SER A 375 10.29 23.74 -11.74
CA SER A 375 9.07 24.53 -11.58
C SER A 375 8.31 24.69 -12.90
N HIS A 376 8.99 24.47 -14.03
CA HIS A 376 8.43 24.48 -15.37
C HIS A 376 8.78 23.14 -16.03
N PRO A 377 7.86 22.16 -16.03
CA PRO A 377 8.11 20.85 -16.61
C PRO A 377 8.46 20.95 -18.10
N THR A 378 9.48 20.22 -18.53
CA THR A 378 9.96 20.18 -19.93
C THR A 378 10.56 18.81 -20.24
N ASP A 379 10.80 18.53 -21.52
CA ASP A 379 11.48 17.28 -21.91
C ASP A 379 12.97 17.25 -21.54
N LEU A 380 13.52 18.36 -21.03
CA LEU A 380 14.91 18.50 -20.59
C LEU A 380 15.13 18.11 -19.12
N GLU A 381 14.07 17.71 -18.40
CA GLU A 381 14.21 17.29 -17.01
C GLU A 381 15.01 15.99 -16.88
N ARG A 382 15.79 15.88 -15.80
CA ARG A 382 16.50 14.66 -15.39
C ARG A 382 16.08 14.33 -13.97
N HIS A 383 15.45 13.18 -13.78
CA HIS A 383 14.92 12.74 -12.49
C HIS A 383 15.86 11.69 -11.85
N LEU A 384 16.48 12.09 -10.74
CA LEU A 384 17.52 11.35 -10.04
C LEU A 384 17.02 10.01 -9.50
N ASP A 385 15.85 10.03 -8.86
CA ASP A 385 15.19 8.86 -8.29
C ASP A 385 14.91 7.79 -9.34
N LEU A 386 14.42 8.18 -10.52
CA LEU A 386 14.17 7.23 -11.59
C LEU A 386 15.46 6.61 -12.15
N ARG A 387 16.52 7.41 -12.33
CA ARG A 387 17.85 6.88 -12.72
C ARG A 387 18.33 5.84 -11.71
N CYS A 388 18.13 6.11 -10.42
CA CYS A 388 18.48 5.18 -9.35
C CYS A 388 17.66 3.88 -9.45
N TRP A 389 16.35 3.96 -9.61
CA TRP A 389 15.52 2.76 -9.82
C TRP A 389 15.99 1.90 -10.99
N MET A 390 16.36 2.52 -12.11
CA MET A 390 16.87 1.79 -13.28
C MET A 390 18.26 1.19 -13.07
N THR A 391 19.06 1.76 -12.16
CA THR A 391 20.34 1.19 -11.72
C THR A 391 20.10 -0.11 -10.94
N LEU A 392 19.14 -0.11 -10.01
CA LEU A 392 18.73 -1.32 -9.28
C LEU A 392 18.17 -2.37 -10.25
N ALA A 393 17.22 -1.99 -11.09
CA ALA A 393 16.55 -2.90 -12.01
C ALA A 393 17.53 -3.61 -12.97
N SER A 394 18.43 -2.86 -13.60
CA SER A 394 19.45 -3.40 -14.50
C SER A 394 20.39 -4.39 -13.79
N THR A 395 20.80 -4.07 -12.56
CA THR A 395 21.64 -4.95 -11.72
C THR A 395 20.92 -6.26 -11.42
N ILE A 396 19.65 -6.21 -11.03
CA ILE A 396 18.89 -7.39 -10.63
C ILE A 396 18.57 -8.29 -11.82
N ILE A 397 18.21 -7.72 -12.98
CA ILE A 397 17.98 -8.51 -14.20
C ILE A 397 19.26 -9.23 -14.63
N GLY A 398 20.41 -8.56 -14.62
CA GLY A 398 21.68 -9.20 -14.95
C GLY A 398 22.02 -10.38 -14.02
N LYS A 399 21.77 -10.22 -12.72
CA LYS A 399 21.93 -11.31 -11.73
C LYS A 399 20.96 -12.48 -11.98
N LEU A 400 19.72 -12.21 -12.36
CA LEU A 400 18.76 -13.25 -12.72
C LEU A 400 19.20 -14.07 -13.93
N TYR A 401 19.69 -13.43 -14.98
CA TYR A 401 20.24 -14.14 -16.14
C TYR A 401 21.50 -14.94 -15.82
N THR A 402 22.29 -14.49 -14.83
CA THR A 402 23.46 -15.24 -14.35
C THR A 402 23.02 -16.59 -13.77
N ILE A 403 21.94 -16.58 -12.97
CA ILE A 403 21.41 -17.78 -12.29
C ILE A 403 20.90 -18.83 -13.27
N ILE A 404 20.35 -18.42 -14.41
CA ILE A 404 19.88 -19.32 -15.48
C ILE A 404 20.94 -19.57 -16.56
N ASN A 405 22.22 -19.21 -16.31
CA ASN A 405 23.36 -19.43 -17.19
C ASN A 405 23.22 -18.81 -18.60
N ASN A 406 22.52 -17.68 -18.73
CA ASN A 406 22.42 -16.95 -19.99
C ASN A 406 23.49 -15.84 -20.04
N ASN A 407 24.69 -16.19 -20.51
CA ASN A 407 25.85 -15.29 -20.51
C ASN A 407 25.66 -14.04 -21.39
N GLU A 408 24.95 -14.15 -22.51
CA GLU A 408 24.71 -13.02 -23.41
C GLU A 408 23.87 -11.94 -22.73
N GLN A 409 22.70 -12.32 -22.18
CA GLN A 409 21.83 -11.37 -21.47
C GLN A 409 22.47 -10.88 -20.17
N THR A 410 23.20 -11.75 -19.46
CA THR A 410 23.97 -11.37 -18.28
C THR A 410 24.92 -10.21 -18.59
N ASN A 411 25.76 -10.36 -19.62
CA ASN A 411 26.73 -9.35 -20.01
C ASN A 411 26.03 -8.05 -20.46
N LYS A 412 24.96 -8.15 -21.25
CA LYS A 412 24.17 -6.99 -21.69
C LYS A 412 23.67 -6.15 -20.51
N TYR A 413 23.02 -6.77 -19.54
CA TYR A 413 22.40 -6.05 -18.42
C TYR A 413 23.41 -5.59 -17.37
N LEU A 414 24.42 -6.41 -17.05
CA LEU A 414 25.45 -6.02 -16.08
C LEU A 414 26.38 -4.93 -16.62
N ASN A 415 26.72 -4.93 -17.92
CA ASN A 415 27.48 -3.83 -18.52
C ASN A 415 26.69 -2.51 -18.46
N TYR A 416 25.39 -2.54 -18.73
CA TYR A 416 24.55 -1.35 -18.60
C TYR A 416 24.42 -0.89 -17.14
N ALA A 417 24.25 -1.83 -16.20
CA ALA A 417 24.24 -1.54 -14.77
C ALA A 417 25.54 -0.88 -14.31
N GLN A 418 26.70 -1.33 -14.79
CA GLN A 418 28.01 -0.72 -14.50
C GLN A 418 28.09 0.75 -14.95
N LEU A 419 27.53 1.09 -16.11
CA LEU A 419 27.46 2.49 -16.57
C LEU A 419 26.61 3.35 -15.64
N LEU A 420 25.49 2.83 -15.14
CA LEU A 420 24.61 3.54 -14.22
C LEU A 420 25.19 3.65 -12.79
N LEU A 421 25.92 2.62 -12.34
CA LEU A 421 26.64 2.56 -11.06
C LEU A 421 27.88 3.46 -11.01
N ASN A 422 28.42 3.86 -12.17
CA ASN A 422 29.58 4.74 -12.24
C ASN A 422 29.29 6.08 -11.53
N ASN A 423 30.04 6.35 -10.45
CA ASN A 423 29.83 7.52 -9.60
C ASN A 423 30.20 8.83 -10.32
N GLU A 424 31.19 8.83 -11.22
CA GLU A 424 31.56 10.02 -12.01
C GLU A 424 30.43 10.42 -12.97
N GLN A 425 29.81 9.44 -13.63
CA GLN A 425 28.65 9.66 -14.50
C GLN A 425 27.43 10.14 -13.71
N LEU A 426 27.19 9.55 -12.52
CA LEU A 426 26.13 10.03 -11.62
C LEU A 426 26.39 11.48 -11.20
N ASP A 427 27.63 11.80 -10.81
CA ASP A 427 28.03 13.13 -10.36
C ASP A 427 27.86 14.17 -11.48
N GLN A 428 28.34 13.85 -12.68
CA GLN A 428 28.21 14.73 -13.85
C GLN A 428 26.75 15.10 -14.16
N LEU A 429 25.83 14.15 -13.97
CA LEU A 429 24.42 14.32 -14.33
C LEU A 429 23.56 14.90 -13.21
N HIS A 430 23.93 14.63 -11.95
CA HIS A 430 23.04 14.89 -10.81
C HIS A 430 23.69 15.52 -9.58
N TRP A 431 25.03 15.61 -9.48
CA TRP A 431 25.66 16.31 -8.36
C TRP A 431 25.76 17.80 -8.63
N SER A 432 25.20 18.61 -7.73
CA SER A 432 25.35 20.06 -7.76
C SER A 432 26.47 20.48 -6.82
N GLU A 433 27.61 20.91 -7.37
CA GLU A 433 28.70 21.48 -6.56
C GLU A 433 28.27 22.76 -5.82
N GLN A 434 27.40 23.57 -6.44
CA GLN A 434 26.87 24.79 -5.84
C GLN A 434 26.07 24.50 -4.57
N TYR A 435 25.31 23.41 -4.54
CA TYR A 435 24.43 23.07 -3.42
C TYR A 435 24.99 21.96 -2.52
N GLY A 436 26.04 21.26 -2.94
CA GLY A 436 26.64 20.13 -2.24
C GLY A 436 25.66 18.97 -2.03
N MET A 437 24.85 18.65 -3.04
CA MET A 437 23.85 17.59 -2.99
C MET A 437 23.56 16.99 -4.36
N TYR A 438 23.01 15.78 -4.38
CA TYR A 438 22.36 15.23 -5.57
C TYR A 438 20.98 15.84 -5.77
N ALA A 439 20.65 16.17 -7.02
CA ALA A 439 19.44 16.88 -7.38
C ALA A 439 18.87 16.43 -8.73
N ASP A 440 17.57 16.68 -8.89
CA ASP A 440 16.96 16.77 -10.21
C ASP A 440 17.51 18.00 -10.97
N TYR A 441 17.39 17.97 -12.29
CA TYR A 441 17.78 19.07 -13.17
C TYR A 441 16.61 19.43 -14.10
N GLY A 442 16.40 20.72 -14.37
CA GLY A 442 15.38 21.16 -15.31
C GLY A 442 15.19 22.68 -15.32
N LEU A 443 14.16 23.14 -16.04
CA LEU A 443 13.82 24.56 -16.14
C LEU A 443 13.12 25.02 -14.86
N HIS A 444 13.81 25.80 -14.04
CA HIS A 444 13.40 26.03 -12.66
C HIS A 444 13.61 27.47 -12.18
N THR A 445 12.76 27.89 -11.26
CA THR A 445 12.90 29.07 -10.42
C THR A 445 12.21 28.83 -9.07
N ASP A 446 12.82 29.31 -7.99
CA ASP A 446 12.20 29.29 -6.65
C ASP A 446 11.17 30.43 -6.47
N TYR A 447 11.14 31.40 -7.37
CA TYR A 447 10.33 32.62 -7.25
C TYR A 447 8.92 32.41 -7.84
N VAL A 448 8.18 31.47 -7.25
CA VAL A 448 6.78 31.18 -7.56
C VAL A 448 5.91 31.35 -6.31
N GLN A 449 4.68 31.82 -6.49
CA GLN A 449 3.71 31.92 -5.39
C GLN A 449 2.28 31.66 -5.86
N LEU A 450 1.42 31.22 -4.94
CA LEU A 450 -0.02 31.20 -5.16
C LEU A 450 -0.61 32.57 -4.79
N GLN A 451 -1.29 33.21 -5.72
CA GLN A 451 -1.97 34.48 -5.53
C GLN A 451 -3.47 34.32 -5.69
N ARG A 452 -4.24 34.93 -4.78
CA ARG A 452 -5.70 34.92 -4.83
C ARG A 452 -6.18 35.97 -5.83
N VAL A 453 -6.99 35.55 -6.81
CA VAL A 453 -7.55 36.43 -7.85
C VAL A 453 -9.08 36.26 -7.95
N PRO A 454 -9.83 37.31 -8.35
CA PRO A 454 -11.29 37.23 -8.54
C PRO A 454 -11.70 36.30 -9.69
N ILE A 455 -12.85 35.65 -9.53
CA ILE A 455 -13.46 34.81 -10.57
C ILE A 455 -14.49 35.66 -11.36
N GLY A 456 -14.26 35.81 -12.66
CA GLY A 456 -15.17 36.52 -13.57
C GLY A 456 -14.96 38.05 -13.64
N LYS A 457 -15.79 38.72 -14.45
CA LYS A 457 -15.78 40.19 -14.55
C LYS A 457 -16.61 40.81 -13.41
N PRO A 458 -16.26 42.02 -12.91
CA PRO A 458 -17.04 42.67 -11.87
C PRO A 458 -18.48 42.90 -12.33
N ASN A 459 -19.45 42.38 -11.58
CA ASN A 459 -20.87 42.61 -11.87
C ASN A 459 -21.30 43.94 -11.20
N PRO A 460 -21.62 45.01 -11.96
CA PRO A 460 -21.93 46.31 -11.38
C PRO A 460 -23.21 46.31 -10.53
N GLN A 461 -24.08 45.32 -10.72
CA GLN A 461 -25.38 45.21 -10.05
C GLN A 461 -25.35 44.42 -8.72
N GLN A 462 -24.21 43.83 -8.33
CA GLN A 462 -24.06 43.02 -7.11
C GLN A 462 -22.96 43.56 -6.19
N SER A 463 -22.95 44.88 -5.98
CA SER A 463 -21.90 45.61 -5.23
C SER A 463 -21.81 45.30 -3.72
N GLN A 464 -22.69 44.44 -3.17
CA GLN A 464 -22.70 44.10 -1.75
C GLN A 464 -22.29 42.65 -1.43
N GLN A 465 -22.09 41.77 -2.42
CA GLN A 465 -21.61 40.41 -2.16
C GLN A 465 -20.10 40.28 -2.48
N PRO A 466 -19.30 39.66 -1.59
CA PRO A 466 -17.89 39.41 -1.87
C PRO A 466 -17.77 38.51 -3.10
N GLN A 467 -16.94 38.93 -4.07
CA GLN A 467 -16.74 38.15 -5.28
C GLN A 467 -16.02 36.83 -4.96
N PRO A 468 -16.43 35.73 -5.62
CA PRO A 468 -15.70 34.47 -5.48
C PRO A 468 -14.28 34.62 -6.01
N THR A 469 -13.30 33.98 -5.35
CA THR A 469 -11.88 34.05 -5.70
C THR A 469 -11.30 32.64 -5.79
N HIS A 470 -10.19 32.49 -6.52
CA HIS A 470 -9.40 31.26 -6.53
C HIS A 470 -7.89 31.56 -6.41
N LEU A 471 -7.09 30.55 -6.07
CA LEU A 471 -5.63 30.65 -6.08
C LEU A 471 -5.05 30.27 -7.44
N ILE A 472 -4.23 31.16 -8.02
CA ILE A 472 -3.43 30.87 -9.22
C ILE A 472 -1.95 31.06 -8.94
N ARG A 473 -1.12 30.23 -9.57
CA ARG A 473 0.34 30.34 -9.55
C ARG A 473 0.80 31.53 -10.39
N GLN A 474 1.73 32.30 -9.84
CA GLN A 474 2.46 33.35 -10.55
C GLN A 474 3.97 33.18 -10.39
N VAL A 475 4.70 33.48 -11.46
CA VAL A 475 6.17 33.56 -11.46
C VAL A 475 6.56 35.00 -11.16
N ILE A 476 7.20 35.22 -10.02
CA ILE A 476 7.49 36.55 -9.48
C ILE A 476 8.80 37.13 -10.05
N ARG A 477 9.73 36.26 -10.45
CA ARG A 477 10.99 36.68 -11.05
C ARG A 477 11.31 35.85 -12.29
N GLN A 478 10.79 36.30 -13.44
CA GLN A 478 11.01 35.62 -14.72
C GLN A 478 12.50 35.51 -15.09
N SER A 479 13.33 36.48 -14.69
CA SER A 479 14.77 36.49 -14.97
C SER A 479 15.57 35.40 -14.25
N ASP A 480 15.00 34.77 -13.20
CA ASP A 480 15.63 33.62 -12.50
C ASP A 480 15.30 32.28 -13.18
N LEU A 481 14.40 32.28 -14.17
CA LEU A 481 14.01 31.07 -14.87
C LEU A 481 15.12 30.62 -15.83
N ASN A 482 15.79 29.52 -15.50
CA ASN A 482 16.82 28.91 -16.33
C ASN A 482 16.92 27.40 -16.07
N LEU A 483 17.66 26.70 -16.93
CA LEU A 483 18.02 25.30 -16.72
C LEU A 483 19.07 25.22 -15.61
N LYS A 484 18.72 24.59 -14.48
CA LYS A 484 19.60 24.43 -13.31
C LYS A 484 19.23 23.19 -12.51
N TYR A 485 20.11 22.83 -11.58
CA TYR A 485 19.79 21.88 -10.52
C TYR A 485 18.69 22.44 -9.61
N VAL A 486 17.76 21.59 -9.21
CA VAL A 486 16.59 21.95 -8.40
C VAL A 486 16.95 21.88 -6.91
N LYS A 487 16.85 23.00 -6.19
CA LYS A 487 17.38 23.16 -4.84
C LYS A 487 16.41 22.69 -3.73
N HIS A 488 15.99 21.42 -3.80
CA HIS A 488 15.10 20.81 -2.80
C HIS A 488 15.71 19.54 -2.21
N PHE A 489 16.46 19.69 -1.11
CA PHE A 489 17.06 18.56 -0.39
C PHE A 489 15.97 17.77 0.37
N GLY A 490 15.95 16.46 0.19
CA GLY A 490 14.92 15.56 0.73
C GLY A 490 15.12 14.13 0.23
N TYR A 491 14.07 13.32 0.28
CA TYR A 491 14.17 11.90 -0.11
C TYR A 491 14.74 11.68 -1.52
N VAL A 492 14.37 12.51 -2.51
CA VAL A 492 14.93 12.38 -3.88
C VAL A 492 16.45 12.50 -3.88
N SER A 493 17.02 13.46 -3.13
CA SER A 493 18.46 13.66 -2.99
C SER A 493 19.19 12.47 -2.35
N LEU A 494 18.47 11.61 -1.61
CA LEU A 494 19.02 10.47 -0.90
C LEU A 494 18.95 9.17 -1.70
N PHE A 495 18.38 9.14 -2.90
CA PHE A 495 18.28 7.92 -3.70
C PHE A 495 19.63 7.23 -3.96
N PRO A 496 20.71 7.94 -4.33
CA PRO A 496 22.03 7.31 -4.47
C PRO A 496 22.50 6.57 -3.22
N LEU A 497 22.18 7.08 -2.03
CA LEU A 497 22.44 6.40 -0.75
C LEU A 497 21.51 5.19 -0.60
N MET A 498 20.19 5.38 -0.76
CA MET A 498 19.16 4.36 -0.53
C MET A 498 19.37 3.09 -1.37
N ILE A 499 19.85 3.23 -2.61
CA ILE A 499 20.18 2.08 -3.47
C ILE A 499 21.68 1.75 -3.51
N ARG A 500 22.47 2.36 -2.61
CA ARG A 500 23.87 2.00 -2.32
C ARG A 500 24.81 2.14 -3.51
N ILE A 501 24.61 3.18 -4.33
CA ILE A 501 25.52 3.51 -5.45
C ILE A 501 26.82 4.12 -4.93
N LEU A 502 26.76 4.88 -3.84
CA LEU A 502 27.86 5.74 -3.40
C LEU A 502 29.09 4.91 -3.02
N ASN A 503 30.25 5.31 -3.52
CA ASN A 503 31.52 4.75 -3.09
C ASN A 503 31.72 4.99 -1.57
N PRO A 504 32.00 3.95 -0.76
CA PRO A 504 32.23 4.08 0.69
C PRO A 504 33.33 5.06 1.10
N GLN A 505 34.26 5.38 0.20
CA GLN A 505 35.36 6.33 0.45
C GLN A 505 35.05 7.77 -0.02
N SER A 506 33.92 8.00 -0.71
CA SER A 506 33.59 9.30 -1.28
C SER A 506 33.28 10.35 -0.21
N SER A 507 33.84 11.55 -0.33
CA SER A 507 33.47 12.70 0.51
C SER A 507 32.00 13.10 0.34
N LYS A 508 31.35 12.75 -0.78
CA LYS A 508 29.91 12.96 -0.99
C LYS A 508 29.06 12.08 -0.06
N LEU A 509 29.52 10.86 0.24
CA LEU A 509 28.88 10.03 1.26
C LEU A 509 28.98 10.68 2.63
N GLU A 510 30.14 11.20 3.00
CA GLU A 510 30.31 11.93 4.27
C GLU A 510 29.36 13.12 4.38
N LYS A 511 29.28 13.92 3.31
CA LYS A 511 28.38 15.08 3.22
C LYS A 511 26.93 14.66 3.46
N ILE A 512 26.46 13.61 2.80
CA ILE A 512 25.10 13.10 2.97
C ILE A 512 24.87 12.60 4.40
N LEU A 513 25.82 11.87 4.99
CA LEU A 513 25.71 11.41 6.39
C LEU A 513 25.65 12.57 7.38
N ASN A 514 26.41 13.65 7.14
CA ASN A 514 26.33 14.89 7.92
C ASN A 514 24.96 15.56 7.79
N ASP A 515 24.46 15.71 6.57
CA ASP A 515 23.19 16.37 6.30
C ASP A 515 22.01 15.58 6.87
N LEU A 516 22.08 14.25 6.86
CA LEU A 516 21.06 13.38 7.46
C LEU A 516 20.84 13.69 8.93
N GLN A 517 21.91 13.86 9.73
CA GLN A 517 21.83 14.16 11.16
C GLN A 517 21.53 15.63 11.48
N ASN A 518 21.44 16.50 10.47
CA ASN A 518 21.19 17.90 10.71
C ASN A 518 19.69 18.15 11.03
N PRO A 519 19.35 18.62 12.24
CA PRO A 519 17.95 18.86 12.63
C PRO A 519 17.29 19.98 11.82
N ASN A 520 18.06 20.92 11.28
CA ASN A 520 17.57 21.99 10.40
C ASN A 520 17.28 21.48 8.97
N LEU A 521 17.70 20.25 8.64
CA LEU A 521 17.40 19.60 7.37
C LEU A 521 16.33 18.53 7.59
N LEU A 522 16.71 17.27 7.66
CA LEU A 522 15.79 16.13 7.67
C LEU A 522 15.63 15.47 9.04
N TRP A 523 16.58 15.66 9.96
CA TRP A 523 16.60 14.89 11.22
C TRP A 523 15.50 15.31 12.19
N THR A 524 14.79 14.33 12.75
CA THR A 524 13.87 14.52 13.86
C THR A 524 13.99 13.39 14.88
N GLN A 525 13.41 13.57 16.06
CA GLN A 525 13.26 12.50 17.05
C GLN A 525 12.22 11.43 16.68
N TYR A 526 11.55 11.56 15.53
CA TYR A 526 10.48 10.66 15.07
C TYR A 526 10.83 9.91 13.78
N GLY A 527 11.93 10.27 13.11
CA GLY A 527 12.33 9.78 11.79
C GLY A 527 12.88 10.90 10.89
N LEU A 528 13.20 10.59 9.64
CA LEU A 528 13.66 11.59 8.66
C LEU A 528 12.47 12.21 7.94
N ARG A 529 12.49 13.54 7.77
CA ARG A 529 11.54 14.29 6.94
C ARG A 529 11.65 13.91 5.47
N SER A 530 10.54 14.01 4.74
CA SER A 530 10.55 13.90 3.28
C SER A 530 11.26 15.05 2.59
N LEU A 531 11.22 16.25 3.18
CA LEU A 531 11.78 17.48 2.62
C LEU A 531 12.41 18.33 3.73
N ALA A 532 13.58 18.91 3.46
CA ALA A 532 14.31 19.71 4.42
C ALA A 532 13.58 20.99 4.79
N GLN A 533 13.68 21.41 6.06
CA GLN A 533 13.04 22.64 6.55
C GLN A 533 13.58 23.90 5.87
N THR A 534 14.79 23.84 5.32
CA THR A 534 15.40 24.92 4.53
C THR A 534 14.83 25.04 3.12
N SER A 535 13.99 24.10 2.67
CA SER A 535 13.32 24.19 1.36
C SER A 535 12.25 25.28 1.38
N SER A 536 12.18 26.07 0.30
CA SER A 536 11.11 27.06 0.09
C SER A 536 9.70 26.46 0.06
N LEU A 537 9.60 25.14 -0.13
CA LEU A 537 8.34 24.40 -0.23
C LEU A 537 8.07 23.46 0.95
N TYR A 538 8.87 23.51 2.03
CA TYR A 538 8.59 22.74 3.24
C TYR A 538 7.29 23.20 3.93
N GLY A 539 6.38 22.27 4.17
CA GLY A 539 5.07 22.52 4.78
C GLY A 539 4.13 23.40 3.93
N ILE A 540 4.45 23.64 2.66
CA ILE A 540 3.66 24.51 1.78
C ILE A 540 2.67 23.68 0.96
N ARG A 541 1.38 24.05 1.02
CA ARG A 541 0.31 23.46 0.20
C ARG A 541 0.57 23.63 -1.30
N ASN A 542 0.12 22.70 -2.12
CA ASN A 542 0.34 22.80 -3.57
C ASN A 542 -0.76 23.57 -4.31
N THR A 543 -2.00 23.47 -3.84
CA THR A 543 -3.18 24.18 -4.37
C THR A 543 -4.01 24.72 -3.20
N GLU A 544 -5.20 25.24 -3.48
CA GLU A 544 -6.15 25.61 -2.41
C GLU A 544 -6.58 24.42 -1.55
N HIS A 545 -6.67 23.23 -2.16
CA HIS A 545 -7.23 22.01 -1.56
C HIS A 545 -6.20 20.89 -1.34
N ASP A 546 -4.99 21.01 -1.88
CA ASP A 546 -3.92 20.02 -1.71
C ASP A 546 -2.98 20.43 -0.57
N PRO A 547 -3.15 19.89 0.67
CA PRO A 547 -2.19 20.10 1.74
C PRO A 547 -0.81 19.50 1.40
N PRO A 548 0.27 19.92 2.09
CA PRO A 548 1.59 19.32 1.90
C PRO A 548 1.55 17.83 2.22
N TYR A 549 2.16 17.01 1.35
CA TYR A 549 2.20 15.56 1.50
C TYR A 549 3.63 15.05 1.67
N TRP A 550 4.40 15.00 0.58
CA TRP A 550 5.84 14.72 0.55
C TRP A 550 6.70 15.96 0.83
N ARG A 551 6.16 16.94 1.57
CA ARG A 551 6.79 18.24 1.87
C ARG A 551 7.13 18.44 3.35
N GLY A 552 7.44 17.38 4.08
CA GLY A 552 7.96 17.47 5.44
C GLY A 552 7.70 16.23 6.28
N ALA A 553 6.55 15.59 6.08
CA ALA A 553 6.15 14.40 6.85
C ALA A 553 7.14 13.24 6.72
N ILE A 554 7.06 12.32 7.67
CA ILE A 554 7.94 11.16 7.82
C ILE A 554 7.25 9.93 7.24
N TRP A 555 7.93 9.22 6.35
CA TRP A 555 7.38 8.08 5.61
C TRP A 555 8.27 6.86 5.79
N ILE A 556 7.65 5.73 6.13
CA ILE A 556 8.37 4.55 6.63
C ILE A 556 9.08 3.78 5.52
N ASN A 557 8.54 3.75 4.29
CA ASN A 557 9.21 3.18 3.12
C ASN A 557 10.58 3.82 2.86
N MET A 558 10.67 5.15 2.81
CA MET A 558 11.93 5.86 2.55
C MET A 558 12.89 5.72 3.74
N ASN A 559 12.37 5.85 4.97
CA ASN A 559 13.18 5.64 6.17
C ASN A 559 13.73 4.20 6.27
N TYR A 560 12.96 3.19 5.84
CA TYR A 560 13.42 1.81 5.75
C TYR A 560 14.58 1.67 4.75
N MET A 561 14.47 2.25 3.55
CA MET A 561 15.55 2.21 2.55
C MET A 561 16.82 2.92 3.05
N ILE A 562 16.67 4.05 3.76
CA ILE A 562 17.79 4.77 4.35
C ILE A 562 18.44 3.96 5.47
N LEU A 563 17.66 3.36 6.38
CA LEU A 563 18.19 2.47 7.42
C LEU A 563 18.92 1.26 6.84
N SER A 564 18.35 0.66 5.79
CA SER A 564 18.97 -0.43 5.05
C SER A 564 20.33 -0.03 4.48
N ALA A 565 20.41 1.13 3.82
CA ALA A 565 21.66 1.67 3.31
C ALA A 565 22.67 2.01 4.43
N LEU A 566 22.23 2.64 5.52
CA LEU A 566 23.10 2.94 6.65
C LEU A 566 23.68 1.67 7.28
N GLN A 567 22.88 0.60 7.41
CA GLN A 567 23.36 -0.68 7.89
C GLN A 567 24.40 -1.29 6.94
N HIS A 568 24.19 -1.16 5.62
CA HIS A 568 25.19 -1.55 4.62
C HIS A 568 26.50 -0.79 4.81
N TYR A 569 26.47 0.55 4.80
CA TYR A 569 27.69 1.36 4.96
C TYR A 569 28.33 1.23 6.34
N ALA A 570 27.59 0.86 7.38
CA ALA A 570 28.12 0.54 8.69
C ALA A 570 28.94 -0.77 8.75
N LYS A 571 28.70 -1.68 7.80
CA LYS A 571 29.38 -2.98 7.65
C LYS A 571 30.44 -2.95 6.55
N THR A 572 30.31 -2.06 5.58
CA THR A 572 31.27 -1.91 4.48
C THR A 572 32.54 -1.19 4.94
N PRO A 573 33.75 -1.71 4.66
CA PRO A 573 35.00 -1.02 4.98
C PRO A 573 35.07 0.38 4.33
N GLY A 574 35.30 1.40 5.16
CA GLY A 574 35.42 2.78 4.71
C GLY A 574 35.52 3.76 5.89
N PRO A 575 35.98 5.00 5.63
CA PRO A 575 36.23 6.00 6.67
C PRO A 575 34.96 6.44 7.42
N TYR A 576 33.77 6.19 6.88
CA TYR A 576 32.49 6.65 7.46
C TYR A 576 31.63 5.53 8.05
N SER A 577 32.18 4.31 8.20
CA SER A 577 31.44 3.14 8.68
C SER A 577 30.89 3.32 10.10
N ASP A 578 31.71 3.81 11.05
CA ASP A 578 31.26 4.08 12.43
C ASP A 578 30.19 5.17 12.49
N LYS A 579 30.32 6.20 11.64
CA LYS A 579 29.32 7.27 11.52
C LYS A 579 27.99 6.73 11.00
N ALA A 580 28.02 5.91 9.95
CA ALA A 580 26.82 5.25 9.44
C ALA A 580 26.16 4.37 10.52
N ARG A 581 26.95 3.64 11.31
CA ARG A 581 26.47 2.81 12.44
C ARG A 581 25.78 3.64 13.51
N GLN A 582 26.36 4.79 13.88
CA GLN A 582 25.77 5.70 14.86
C GLN A 582 24.43 6.27 14.36
N ILE A 583 24.38 6.75 13.11
CA ILE A 583 23.17 7.30 12.49
C ILE A 583 22.07 6.22 12.46
N TYR A 584 22.43 5.02 12.01
CA TYR A 584 21.54 3.87 11.96
C TYR A 584 20.88 3.60 13.32
N GLY A 585 21.67 3.47 14.39
CA GLY A 585 21.16 3.14 15.71
C GLY A 585 20.20 4.20 16.26
N GLN A 586 20.53 5.49 16.07
CA GLN A 586 19.67 6.59 16.51
C GLN A 586 18.37 6.66 15.70
N LEU A 587 18.45 6.61 14.36
CA LEU A 587 17.27 6.70 13.50
C LEU A 587 16.31 5.53 13.73
N ARG A 588 16.84 4.32 13.85
CA ARG A 588 16.06 3.11 14.17
C ARG A 588 15.31 3.28 15.48
N THR A 589 15.99 3.75 16.52
CA THR A 589 15.39 3.98 17.84
C THR A 589 14.26 5.02 17.78
N ASN A 590 14.47 6.13 17.06
CA ASN A 590 13.47 7.19 16.90
C ASN A 590 12.18 6.67 16.25
N LEU A 591 12.31 5.91 15.15
CA LEU A 591 11.16 5.35 14.42
C LEU A 591 10.38 4.35 15.27
N ILE A 592 11.06 3.37 15.88
CA ILE A 592 10.41 2.35 16.73
C ILE A 592 9.70 3.01 17.91
N THR A 593 10.37 3.93 18.59
CA THR A 593 9.81 4.64 19.76
C THR A 593 8.57 5.44 19.36
N ASN A 594 8.64 6.20 18.27
CA ASN A 594 7.52 7.02 17.84
C ASN A 594 6.32 6.19 17.39
N MET A 595 6.53 5.20 16.51
CA MET A 595 5.45 4.39 15.98
C MET A 595 4.79 3.54 17.06
N PHE A 596 5.58 2.96 17.98
CA PHE A 596 5.03 2.21 19.11
C PHE A 596 4.21 3.11 20.05
N ARG A 597 4.70 4.33 20.36
CA ARG A 597 3.96 5.32 21.14
C ARG A 597 2.63 5.69 20.50
N VAL A 598 2.61 5.91 19.18
CA VAL A 598 1.37 6.23 18.45
C VAL A 598 0.42 5.05 18.50
N TYR A 599 0.92 3.83 18.23
CA TYR A 599 0.12 2.62 18.29
C TYR A 599 -0.49 2.35 19.67
N GLU A 600 0.28 2.49 20.76
CA GLU A 600 -0.26 2.34 22.13
C GLU A 600 -1.38 3.33 22.42
N LYS A 601 -1.34 4.53 21.82
CA LYS A 601 -2.35 5.57 22.00
C LYS A 601 -3.58 5.40 21.10
N THR A 602 -3.40 4.95 19.85
CA THR A 602 -4.45 4.99 18.82
C THR A 602 -4.92 3.62 18.34
N GLY A 603 -4.25 2.54 18.72
CA GLY A 603 -4.54 1.16 18.28
C GLY A 603 -4.17 0.84 16.84
N HIS A 604 -3.54 1.77 16.11
CA HIS A 604 -3.27 1.64 14.67
C HIS A 604 -1.94 2.28 14.28
N ILE A 605 -1.41 1.88 13.12
CA ILE A 605 -0.31 2.57 12.43
C ILE A 605 -0.85 3.36 11.24
N TRP A 606 -0.09 4.36 10.84
CA TRP A 606 -0.51 5.41 9.90
C TRP A 606 0.36 5.44 8.65
N GLU A 607 -0.17 6.07 7.62
CA GLU A 607 0.48 6.26 6.31
C GLU A 607 1.80 7.03 6.43
N GLN A 608 1.75 8.13 7.19
CA GLN A 608 2.86 9.02 7.47
C GLN A 608 2.79 9.57 8.90
N TYR A 609 3.87 10.20 9.36
CA TYR A 609 3.97 10.79 10.69
C TYR A 609 4.40 12.25 10.62
N ASP A 610 3.78 13.08 11.45
CA ASP A 610 4.09 14.50 11.57
C ASP A 610 5.53 14.71 12.05
N ASP A 611 6.30 15.56 11.37
CA ASP A 611 7.71 15.75 11.67
C ASP A 611 7.98 16.59 12.93
N LYS A 612 6.97 17.29 13.43
CA LYS A 612 7.08 18.18 14.62
C LYS A 612 6.61 17.50 15.89
N THR A 613 5.61 16.64 15.80
CA THR A 613 4.93 16.03 16.95
C THR A 613 5.06 14.50 16.97
N GLY A 614 5.35 13.89 15.83
CA GLY A 614 5.40 12.44 15.64
C GLY A 614 4.02 11.77 15.61
N HIS A 615 2.93 12.53 15.60
CA HIS A 615 1.58 11.97 15.50
C HIS A 615 1.34 11.33 14.13
N GLY A 616 0.52 10.28 14.10
CA GLY A 616 0.08 9.67 12.85
C GLY A 616 -0.80 10.61 12.02
N GLN A 617 -0.61 10.60 10.70
CA GLN A 617 -1.31 11.43 9.71
C GLN A 617 -1.65 10.58 8.47
N GLY A 618 -2.66 11.03 7.71
CA GLY A 618 -3.13 10.33 6.52
C GLY A 618 -4.01 9.13 6.85
N SER A 619 -3.97 8.12 5.99
CA SER A 619 -4.85 6.95 6.08
C SER A 619 -4.49 6.04 7.26
N HIS A 620 -5.50 5.37 7.82
CA HIS A 620 -5.34 4.35 8.87
C HIS A 620 -6.50 3.32 8.86
N PRO A 621 -6.27 2.08 9.33
CA PRO A 621 -4.97 1.44 9.54
C PRO A 621 -4.19 1.37 8.23
N PHE A 622 -2.93 1.78 8.25
CA PHE A 622 -2.04 1.71 7.09
C PHE A 622 -0.99 0.64 7.31
N THR A 623 -1.39 -0.60 7.15
CA THR A 623 -0.48 -1.76 7.20
C THR A 623 0.08 -2.09 5.83
N GLY A 624 0.19 -1.09 4.96
CA GLY A 624 1.01 -1.10 3.75
C GLY A 624 2.50 -0.96 4.08
N TRP A 625 3.22 0.00 3.47
CA TRP A 625 4.66 0.16 3.74
C TRP A 625 5.01 0.45 5.21
N SER A 626 4.07 0.98 6.03
CA SER A 626 4.37 1.24 7.44
C SER A 626 4.56 -0.05 8.22
N SER A 627 4.16 -1.19 7.65
CA SER A 627 4.48 -2.52 8.18
C SER A 627 5.97 -2.86 8.16
N LEU A 628 6.79 -2.14 7.37
CA LEU A 628 8.25 -2.28 7.38
C LEU A 628 8.88 -1.99 8.75
N ILE A 629 8.15 -1.37 9.69
CA ILE A 629 8.61 -1.23 11.07
C ILE A 629 8.94 -2.59 11.71
N VAL A 630 8.28 -3.68 11.33
CA VAL A 630 8.61 -5.04 11.79
C VAL A 630 10.02 -5.46 11.34
N LEU A 631 10.40 -5.08 10.12
CA LEU A 631 11.76 -5.33 9.59
C LEU A 631 12.79 -4.43 10.23
N ILE A 632 12.43 -3.18 10.49
CA ILE A 632 13.27 -2.24 11.24
C ILE A 632 13.51 -2.78 12.66
N MET A 633 12.47 -3.27 13.33
CA MET A 633 12.56 -3.86 14.66
C MET A 633 13.42 -5.12 14.69
N SER A 634 13.36 -5.97 13.67
CA SER A 634 14.16 -7.21 13.58
C SER A 634 15.55 -7.02 12.98
N GLU A 635 15.85 -5.84 12.43
CA GLU A 635 17.08 -5.50 11.72
C GLU A 635 17.33 -6.33 10.45
N LEU A 636 16.25 -6.83 9.83
CA LEU A 636 16.29 -7.69 8.65
C LEU A 636 16.19 -6.86 7.35
N TYR A 637 17.32 -6.38 6.83
CA TYR A 637 17.38 -5.59 5.59
C TYR A 637 18.00 -6.31 4.39
N ASP A 638 19.01 -7.15 4.63
CA ASP A 638 19.92 -7.68 3.60
C ASP A 638 20.40 -9.12 3.82
N GLU A 639 19.84 -9.80 4.83
CA GLU A 639 20.11 -11.23 5.05
C GLU A 639 19.49 -12.08 3.94
#